data_AF-N9QWF9-F1
#
_entry.id   AF-N9QWF9-F1
#
_cell.length_a   1.000
_cell.length_b   1.000
_cell.length_c   1.000
_cell.angle_alpha   90.00
_cell.angle_beta   90.00
_cell.angle_gamma   90.00
#
_symmetry.space_group_name_H-M   'P 1'
#
loop_
_entity.id
_entity.type
_entity.pdbx_description
1 polymer ?
#
loop_
_entity_poly.entity_id
_entity_poly.type
_entity_poly.pdbx_seq_one_letter_code
_entity_poly.pdbx_strand_id
1 'polypeptide(L)'
;MSTRLIQHLKNKCEADANVAILYAQWEFDQKLVGKALENIGGFYPHFSNHNASHSQQILVNIERILGDDVDLLSATDTWLILEAAYWHDVGMLVDAKNAKEVHTNPDFKFMIQTIANGKGHDLQKFCQAYVEHNWLSAIGTLDHPFDGVEKYRQLIAEWFRQGHDKRVGKLVEDPFKDLGITSPRTELLPNRIYRYLGQICVSHGMNFSTLMETIPYKQTGLGTENCHPRFIGCLLRLGDLFDLDDNRFCPVMAKHVSNMPSVSKHHHDKHLSLREFQLDTRTVKLVAECPDEMSYVETQNWFGWIREEFQNQMSQWNLIVPDLKFGSLPTIEQLDVRMQGNRVLLSNKPMKFSIDESNALEILEGSGLYKDDTNIYRELIQNAIDATLIRVWNDSEKGKIKFPKNAHPYDENTQNIFKNYPIKLSFERLEIIDDSDDAWWEFKIEDKGTGISLQDLKYMQKVAGSSKNIEKQKIINKMPKWMRPSGQFGIGLHSAFLLLKELNEDDQKITIITTNSIDYKTYKIELNSPLNSKKGYCFIEEIKESNGDSGTTLKLKLKIKRRARSYSFNHSKLYKFLYSNHDPIREEMFDVFTIATQIENIKEKVLEKVCFPYEFNDFWKIKIDNVFPLREIDLKNCIWVEKYNLYFCINRSLAKVVIASSSGLPVQRLS
;
A
#
# COMPACT_ATOMS: atom_id res chain seq x y z
N MET A 1 1.36 10.70 35.02
CA MET A 1 0.00 11.02 35.47
C MET A 1 -0.22 12.51 35.33
N SER A 2 -1.34 12.93 34.74
CA SER A 2 -1.83 14.31 34.84
C SER A 2 -2.04 14.64 36.32
N THR A 3 -1.35 15.67 36.80
CA THR A 3 -1.39 16.05 38.22
C THR A 3 -2.17 17.33 38.44
N ARG A 4 -2.23 18.24 37.46
CA ARG A 4 -2.89 19.55 37.61
C ARG A 4 -4.41 19.40 37.59
N LEU A 5 -4.99 18.65 36.65
CA LEU A 5 -6.45 18.45 36.58
C LEU A 5 -6.99 17.75 37.84
N ILE A 6 -6.30 16.70 38.30
CA ILE A 6 -6.69 15.98 39.53
C ILE A 6 -6.59 16.90 40.75
N GLN A 7 -5.48 17.64 40.88
CA GLN A 7 -5.30 18.59 41.98
C GLN A 7 -6.32 19.74 41.92
N HIS A 8 -6.63 20.22 40.73
CA HIS A 8 -7.64 21.25 40.52
C HIS A 8 -9.03 20.77 40.98
N LEU A 9 -9.46 19.57 40.55
CA LEU A 9 -10.73 18.99 41.00
C LEU A 9 -10.77 18.86 42.53
N LYS A 10 -9.69 18.33 43.11
CA LYS A 10 -9.56 18.17 44.57
C LYS A 10 -9.72 19.51 45.28
N ASN A 11 -8.97 20.54 44.86
CA ASN A 11 -9.02 21.87 45.47
C ASN A 11 -10.43 22.50 45.39
N LYS A 12 -11.11 22.39 44.25
CA LYS A 12 -12.49 22.89 44.08
C LYS A 12 -13.48 22.16 44.98
N CYS A 13 -13.33 20.83 45.09
CA CYS A 13 -14.17 19.98 45.94
C CYS A 13 -13.94 20.22 47.44
N GLU A 14 -12.73 20.56 47.85
CA GLU A 14 -12.42 20.97 49.22
C GLU A 14 -12.98 22.37 49.55
N ALA A 15 -13.05 23.25 48.55
CA ALA A 15 -13.56 24.62 48.70
C ALA A 15 -15.09 24.73 48.68
N ASP A 16 -15.79 23.83 47.97
CA ASP A 16 -17.26 23.81 47.88
C ASP A 16 -17.83 22.41 48.10
N ALA A 17 -18.55 22.25 49.23
CA ALA A 17 -19.18 21.01 49.61
C ALA A 17 -20.25 20.52 48.61
N ASN A 18 -20.85 21.42 47.82
CA ASN A 18 -21.87 21.04 46.83
C ASN A 18 -21.29 20.22 45.67
N VAL A 19 -19.99 20.31 45.42
CA VAL A 19 -19.31 19.59 44.34
C VAL A 19 -18.38 18.47 44.84
N ALA A 20 -18.25 18.31 46.16
CA ALA A 20 -17.34 17.35 46.79
C ALA A 20 -17.52 15.89 46.31
N ILE A 21 -18.75 15.50 45.95
CA ILE A 21 -19.07 14.17 45.44
C ILE A 21 -18.36 13.84 44.11
N LEU A 22 -18.01 14.84 43.29
CA LEU A 22 -17.32 14.64 42.02
C LEU A 22 -15.94 13.99 42.22
N TYR A 23 -15.16 14.49 43.19
CA TYR A 23 -13.84 13.93 43.47
C TYR A 23 -13.94 12.50 43.99
N ALA A 24 -14.90 12.21 44.88
CA ALA A 24 -15.14 10.87 45.38
C ALA A 24 -15.51 9.90 44.25
N GLN A 25 -16.42 10.30 43.35
CA GLN A 25 -16.80 9.49 42.19
C GLN A 25 -15.60 9.20 41.27
N TRP A 26 -14.82 10.24 40.95
CA TRP A 26 -13.61 10.10 40.14
C TRP A 26 -12.60 9.13 40.77
N GLU A 27 -12.41 9.18 42.09
CA GLU A 27 -11.48 8.28 42.78
C GLU A 27 -11.87 6.81 42.67
N PHE A 28 -13.17 6.51 42.63
CA PHE A 28 -13.69 5.17 42.36
C PHE A 28 -13.48 4.80 40.88
N ASP A 29 -13.89 5.68 39.96
CA ASP A 29 -13.93 5.38 38.53
C ASP A 29 -12.53 5.20 37.94
N GLN A 30 -11.54 6.04 38.29
CA GLN A 30 -10.17 5.86 37.82
C GLN A 30 -9.58 4.47 38.17
N LYS A 31 -10.00 3.88 39.30
CA LYS A 31 -9.52 2.56 39.76
C LYS A 31 -10.31 1.42 39.12
N LEU A 32 -11.64 1.54 39.07
CA LEU A 32 -12.52 0.49 38.55
C LEU A 32 -12.45 0.42 37.03
N VAL A 33 -12.60 1.56 36.36
CA VAL A 33 -12.51 1.68 34.91
C VAL A 33 -11.09 1.38 34.46
N GLY A 34 -10.09 1.92 35.15
CA GLY A 34 -8.69 1.60 34.85
C GLY A 34 -8.41 0.09 34.84
N LYS A 35 -8.92 -0.65 35.84
CA LYS A 35 -8.85 -2.13 35.85
C LYS A 35 -9.64 -2.78 34.72
N ALA A 36 -10.80 -2.24 34.37
CA ALA A 36 -11.61 -2.77 33.28
C ALA A 36 -10.88 -2.64 31.94
N LEU A 37 -10.28 -1.47 31.67
CA LEU A 37 -9.55 -1.17 30.42
C LEU A 37 -8.36 -2.11 30.17
N GLU A 38 -7.71 -2.65 31.21
CA GLU A 38 -6.65 -3.67 31.05
C GLU A 38 -7.17 -4.92 30.29
N ASN A 39 -8.47 -5.20 30.33
CA ASN A 39 -9.08 -6.35 29.65
C ASN A 39 -9.32 -6.12 28.16
N ILE A 40 -9.16 -4.89 27.64
CA ILE A 40 -9.20 -4.63 26.19
C ILE A 40 -8.16 -5.50 25.49
N GLY A 41 -7.00 -5.70 26.12
CA GLY A 41 -5.95 -6.56 25.58
C GLY A 41 -6.36 -8.01 25.24
N GLY A 42 -7.46 -8.51 25.82
CA GLY A 42 -7.94 -9.88 25.56
C GLY A 42 -8.46 -10.11 24.13
N PHE A 43 -9.08 -9.11 23.51
CA PHE A 43 -9.53 -9.16 22.10
C PHE A 43 -8.62 -8.38 21.15
N TYR A 44 -7.79 -7.48 21.67
CA TYR A 44 -6.93 -6.59 20.89
C TYR A 44 -5.41 -6.81 21.13
N PRO A 45 -4.89 -8.06 21.20
CA PRO A 45 -3.46 -8.29 21.49
C PRO A 45 -2.52 -7.78 20.39
N HIS A 46 -3.05 -7.55 19.20
CA HIS A 46 -2.34 -7.06 18.02
C HIS A 46 -2.39 -5.53 17.86
N PHE A 47 -3.00 -4.81 18.79
CA PHE A 47 -3.25 -3.37 18.65
C PHE A 47 -2.50 -2.56 19.72
N SER A 48 -2.55 -1.24 19.64
CA SER A 48 -2.01 -0.38 20.70
C SER A 48 -2.75 -0.61 22.04
N ASN A 49 -2.07 -0.35 23.14
CA ASN A 49 -2.61 -0.37 24.49
C ASN A 49 -3.66 0.75 24.62
N HIS A 50 -4.87 0.39 25.06
CA HIS A 50 -5.96 1.32 25.40
C HIS A 50 -6.32 1.17 26.89
N ASN A 51 -5.30 0.93 27.73
CA ASN A 51 -5.47 0.77 29.17
C ASN A 51 -5.34 2.11 29.91
N ALA A 52 -5.29 2.08 31.25
CA ALA A 52 -5.24 3.30 32.06
C ALA A 52 -4.06 4.24 31.72
N SER A 53 -2.93 3.73 31.18
CA SER A 53 -1.82 4.61 30.79
C SER A 53 -2.18 5.50 29.59
N HIS A 54 -2.98 4.99 28.65
CA HIS A 54 -3.48 5.76 27.51
C HIS A 54 -4.35 6.94 27.98
N SER A 55 -5.33 6.67 28.84
CA SER A 55 -6.18 7.71 29.46
C SER A 55 -5.36 8.76 30.20
N GLN A 56 -4.30 8.36 30.91
CA GLN A 56 -3.41 9.30 31.59
C GLN A 56 -2.65 10.20 30.62
N GLN A 57 -2.23 9.67 29.46
CA GLN A 57 -1.51 10.45 28.45
C GLN A 57 -2.41 11.48 27.78
N ILE A 58 -3.66 11.11 27.47
CA ILE A 58 -4.69 12.05 27.00
C ILE A 58 -4.80 13.24 27.97
N LEU A 59 -4.90 12.97 29.27
CA LEU A 59 -5.02 14.03 30.28
C LEU A 59 -3.76 14.91 30.34
N VAL A 60 -2.56 14.35 30.20
CA VAL A 60 -1.31 15.12 30.11
C VAL A 60 -1.30 16.02 28.88
N ASN A 61 -1.79 15.53 27.74
CA ASN A 61 -1.90 16.32 26.51
C ASN A 61 -2.91 17.46 26.67
N ILE A 62 -4.06 17.21 27.30
CA ILE A 62 -5.05 18.26 27.61
C ILE A 62 -4.45 19.31 28.55
N GLU A 63 -3.68 18.91 29.58
CA GLU A 63 -2.96 19.84 30.45
C GLU A 63 -1.94 20.70 29.68
N ARG A 64 -1.22 20.13 28.70
CA ARG A 64 -0.28 20.88 27.85
C ARG A 64 -0.97 21.92 26.99
N ILE A 65 -2.15 21.59 26.45
CA ILE A 65 -2.96 22.49 25.62
C ILE A 65 -3.52 23.63 26.45
N LEU A 66 -4.05 23.34 27.65
CA LEU A 66 -4.66 24.35 28.52
C LEU A 66 -3.62 25.20 29.27
N GLY A 67 -2.50 24.62 29.68
CA GLY A 67 -1.52 25.29 30.53
C GLY A 67 -2.16 25.80 31.83
N ASP A 68 -2.15 27.12 32.03
CA ASP A 68 -2.72 27.75 33.23
C ASP A 68 -4.24 27.95 33.14
N ASP A 69 -4.85 27.78 31.96
CA ASP A 69 -6.30 27.85 31.80
C ASP A 69 -7.04 26.69 32.49
N VAL A 70 -6.32 25.69 32.99
CA VAL A 70 -6.86 24.67 33.90
C VAL A 70 -7.56 25.32 35.09
N ASP A 71 -7.06 26.44 35.60
CA ASP A 71 -7.62 27.13 36.77
C ASP A 71 -8.95 27.85 36.47
N LEU A 72 -9.28 28.03 35.19
CA LEU A 72 -10.54 28.60 34.72
C LEU A 72 -11.68 27.57 34.65
N LEU A 73 -11.36 26.28 34.75
CA LEU A 73 -12.34 25.21 34.69
C LEU A 73 -13.25 25.23 35.93
N SER A 74 -14.51 24.84 35.74
CA SER A 74 -15.38 24.47 36.86
C SER A 74 -14.97 23.10 37.44
N ALA A 75 -15.42 22.78 38.65
CA ALA A 75 -15.24 21.43 39.19
C ALA A 75 -15.93 20.40 38.28
N THR A 76 -17.11 20.73 37.76
CA THR A 76 -17.86 19.86 36.85
C THR A 76 -17.13 19.63 35.52
N ASP A 77 -16.54 20.68 34.92
CA ASP A 77 -15.76 20.54 33.68
C ASP A 77 -14.52 19.66 33.89
N THR A 78 -13.81 19.87 35.00
CA THR A 78 -12.62 19.10 35.34
C THR A 78 -12.95 17.63 35.53
N TRP A 79 -14.05 17.34 36.25
CA TRP A 79 -14.54 15.97 36.43
C TRP A 79 -14.90 15.31 35.09
N LEU A 80 -15.62 16.03 34.21
CA LEU A 80 -15.99 15.53 32.89
C LEU A 80 -14.77 15.23 32.01
N ILE A 81 -13.70 16.04 32.06
CA ILE A 81 -12.44 15.77 31.34
C ILE A 81 -11.80 14.48 31.86
N LEU A 82 -11.66 14.36 33.18
CA LEU A 82 -11.03 13.21 33.84
C LEU A 82 -11.77 11.91 33.51
N GLU A 83 -13.09 11.90 33.70
CA GLU A 83 -13.94 10.75 33.41
C GLU A 83 -13.92 10.42 31.90
N ALA A 84 -14.04 11.42 31.02
CA ALA A 84 -14.09 11.16 29.58
C ALA A 84 -12.84 10.45 29.09
N ALA A 85 -11.65 10.83 29.57
CA ALA A 85 -10.41 10.16 29.20
C ALA A 85 -10.39 8.67 29.59
N TYR A 86 -11.00 8.28 30.71
CA TYR A 86 -11.08 6.88 31.14
C TYR A 86 -12.24 6.12 30.49
N TRP A 87 -13.35 6.79 30.22
CA TRP A 87 -14.54 6.12 29.70
C TRP A 87 -14.56 6.00 28.18
N HIS A 88 -13.90 6.88 27.40
CA HIS A 88 -14.12 6.96 25.95
C HIS A 88 -13.91 5.65 25.18
N ASP A 89 -12.92 4.85 25.60
CA ASP A 89 -12.59 3.55 25.00
C ASP A 89 -13.28 2.34 25.64
N VAL A 90 -14.11 2.53 26.67
CA VAL A 90 -14.84 1.42 27.31
C VAL A 90 -15.73 0.68 26.31
N GLY A 91 -16.14 1.35 25.22
CA GLY A 91 -16.80 0.74 24.07
C GLY A 91 -15.98 -0.34 23.34
N MET A 92 -14.68 -0.47 23.59
CA MET A 92 -13.83 -1.56 23.09
C MET A 92 -13.93 -2.83 23.93
N LEU A 93 -14.51 -2.78 25.14
CA LEU A 93 -14.70 -4.00 25.93
C LEU A 93 -15.75 -4.90 25.27
N VAL A 94 -15.40 -6.18 25.12
CA VAL A 94 -16.21 -7.20 24.47
C VAL A 94 -16.47 -8.33 25.47
N ASP A 95 -17.74 -8.47 25.88
CA ASP A 95 -18.16 -9.63 26.65
C ASP A 95 -18.54 -10.82 25.74
N ALA A 96 -18.60 -12.01 26.34
CA ALA A 96 -18.87 -13.25 25.63
C ALA A 96 -20.27 -13.33 25.01
N LYS A 97 -21.27 -12.62 25.55
CA LYS A 97 -22.63 -12.59 25.00
C LYS A 97 -22.64 -11.77 23.71
N ASN A 98 -22.11 -10.55 23.74
CA ASN A 98 -21.99 -9.67 22.58
C ASN A 98 -21.15 -10.31 21.46
N ALA A 99 -20.04 -10.96 21.79
CA ALA A 99 -19.21 -11.68 20.80
C ALA A 99 -19.94 -12.86 20.11
N LYS A 100 -20.98 -13.42 20.74
CA LYS A 100 -21.81 -14.49 20.15
C LYS A 100 -22.99 -13.93 19.37
N GLU A 101 -23.66 -12.92 19.92
CA GLU A 101 -24.86 -12.33 19.32
C GLU A 101 -24.57 -11.59 18.00
N VAL A 102 -23.34 -11.11 17.82
CA VAL A 102 -22.92 -10.41 16.60
C VAL A 102 -23.20 -11.18 15.30
N HIS A 103 -23.16 -12.52 15.36
CA HIS A 103 -23.44 -13.39 14.21
C HIS A 103 -24.87 -13.27 13.67
N THR A 104 -25.78 -12.77 14.50
CA THR A 104 -27.18 -12.53 14.11
C THR A 104 -27.38 -11.14 13.49
N ASN A 105 -26.40 -10.24 13.63
CA ASN A 105 -26.47 -8.86 13.15
C ASN A 105 -26.30 -8.81 11.62
N PRO A 106 -27.28 -8.25 10.87
CA PRO A 106 -27.18 -8.07 9.41
C PRO A 106 -25.98 -7.21 8.97
N ASP A 107 -25.65 -6.17 9.72
CA ASP A 107 -24.55 -5.25 9.40
C ASP A 107 -23.19 -5.94 9.58
N PHE A 108 -23.08 -6.85 10.55
CA PHE A 108 -21.89 -7.69 10.70
C PHE A 108 -21.70 -8.64 9.52
N LYS A 109 -22.79 -9.25 9.04
CA LYS A 109 -22.75 -10.08 7.82
C LYS A 109 -22.37 -9.27 6.59
N PHE A 110 -22.84 -8.03 6.49
CA PHE A 110 -22.46 -7.10 5.43
C PHE A 110 -20.96 -6.75 5.48
N MET A 111 -20.42 -6.50 6.68
CA MET A 111 -18.98 -6.30 6.86
C MET A 111 -18.17 -7.52 6.39
N ILE A 112 -18.58 -8.73 6.77
CA ILE A 112 -17.93 -9.98 6.32
C ILE A 112 -17.92 -10.08 4.79
N GLN A 113 -19.05 -9.83 4.13
CA GLN A 113 -19.14 -9.86 2.67
C GLN A 113 -18.24 -8.81 2.02
N THR A 114 -18.19 -7.61 2.59
CA THR A 114 -17.34 -6.52 2.13
C THR A 114 -15.86 -6.94 2.21
N ILE A 115 -15.43 -7.51 3.33
CA ILE A 115 -14.06 -8.00 3.52
C ILE A 115 -13.74 -9.19 2.61
N ALA A 116 -14.66 -10.13 2.43
CA ALA A 116 -14.47 -11.29 1.55
C ALA A 116 -14.23 -10.88 0.09
N ASN A 117 -14.88 -9.80 -0.35
CA ASN A 117 -14.76 -9.25 -1.70
C ASN A 117 -13.59 -8.24 -1.84
N GLY A 118 -13.09 -7.69 -0.74
CA GLY A 118 -11.99 -6.73 -0.70
C GLY A 118 -10.62 -7.40 -0.86
N LYS A 119 -10.05 -7.34 -2.07
CA LYS A 119 -8.69 -7.84 -2.33
C LYS A 119 -7.65 -7.08 -1.51
N GLY A 120 -6.75 -7.82 -0.85
CA GLY A 120 -5.64 -7.26 -0.07
C GLY A 120 -5.97 -6.93 1.40
N HIS A 121 -7.13 -7.33 1.91
CA HIS A 121 -7.42 -7.27 3.35
C HIS A 121 -6.90 -8.52 4.07
N ASP A 122 -6.25 -8.36 5.22
CA ASP A 122 -5.67 -9.46 6.03
C ASP A 122 -6.66 -10.56 6.48
N LEU A 123 -7.96 -10.28 6.42
CA LEU A 123 -9.04 -11.18 6.82
C LEU A 123 -9.81 -11.71 5.61
N GLN A 124 -9.44 -11.34 4.37
CA GLN A 124 -10.17 -11.69 3.16
C GLN A 124 -10.40 -13.20 3.04
N LYS A 125 -9.32 -14.00 3.08
CA LYS A 125 -9.40 -15.46 2.95
C LYS A 125 -10.25 -16.10 4.05
N PHE A 126 -10.13 -15.58 5.27
CA PHE A 126 -10.94 -16.05 6.40
C PHE A 126 -12.43 -15.72 6.20
N CYS A 127 -12.76 -14.50 5.76
CA CYS A 127 -14.13 -14.09 5.46
C CYS A 127 -14.71 -14.83 4.24
N GLN A 128 -13.90 -15.18 3.23
CA GLN A 128 -14.34 -16.04 2.12
C GLN A 128 -14.75 -17.43 2.62
N ALA A 129 -13.88 -18.08 3.40
CA ALA A 129 -14.20 -19.36 4.02
C ALA A 129 -15.43 -19.26 4.94
N TYR A 130 -15.58 -18.14 5.66
CA TYR A 130 -16.76 -17.87 6.48
C TYR A 130 -18.03 -17.84 5.63
N VAL A 131 -18.04 -17.11 4.52
CA VAL A 131 -19.21 -16.97 3.64
C VAL A 131 -19.56 -18.31 2.99
N GLU A 132 -18.56 -19.07 2.54
CA GLU A 132 -18.74 -20.34 1.83
C GLU A 132 -19.18 -21.48 2.76
N HIS A 133 -18.61 -21.53 3.96
CA HIS A 133 -18.66 -22.73 4.81
C HIS A 133 -19.08 -22.46 6.25
N ASN A 134 -19.50 -21.25 6.59
CA ASN A 134 -19.77 -20.74 7.95
C ASN A 134 -18.51 -20.53 8.83
N TRP A 135 -18.70 -19.86 9.97
CA TRP A 135 -17.63 -19.44 10.87
C TRP A 135 -16.86 -20.58 11.54
N LEU A 136 -17.54 -21.69 11.87
CA LEU A 136 -16.90 -22.87 12.47
C LEU A 136 -15.90 -23.48 11.48
N SER A 137 -16.33 -23.64 10.23
CA SER A 137 -15.47 -24.18 9.18
C SER A 137 -14.34 -23.24 8.84
N ALA A 138 -14.57 -21.92 8.84
CA ALA A 138 -13.53 -20.91 8.58
C ALA A 138 -12.38 -20.94 9.59
N ILE A 139 -12.64 -21.30 10.85
CA ILE A 139 -11.58 -21.52 11.84
C ILE A 139 -10.73 -22.74 11.44
N GLY A 140 -11.38 -23.78 10.92
CA GLY A 140 -10.71 -25.03 10.51
C GLY A 140 -10.01 -24.99 9.16
N THR A 141 -10.13 -23.92 8.37
CA THR A 141 -9.46 -23.80 7.06
C THR A 141 -8.01 -23.36 7.15
N LEU A 142 -7.52 -22.95 8.32
CA LEU A 142 -6.12 -22.60 8.53
C LEU A 142 -5.32 -23.79 9.06
N ASP A 143 -4.02 -23.78 8.78
CA ASP A 143 -3.09 -24.89 9.05
C ASP A 143 -3.07 -25.31 10.52
N HIS A 144 -3.28 -24.35 11.44
CA HIS A 144 -3.33 -24.61 12.87
C HIS A 144 -4.58 -23.97 13.52
N PRO A 145 -5.29 -24.67 14.43
CA PRO A 145 -6.50 -24.14 15.09
C PRO A 145 -6.29 -22.83 15.82
N PHE A 146 -5.08 -22.61 16.37
CA PHE A 146 -4.71 -21.35 17.02
C PHE A 146 -4.86 -20.16 16.07
N ASP A 147 -4.39 -20.29 14.82
CA ASP A 147 -4.45 -19.21 13.83
C ASP A 147 -5.89 -18.94 13.39
N GLY A 148 -6.71 -20.00 13.28
CA GLY A 148 -8.15 -19.87 13.00
C GLY A 148 -8.88 -19.09 14.09
N VAL A 149 -8.60 -19.43 15.37
CA VAL A 149 -9.16 -18.72 16.53
C VAL A 149 -8.67 -17.27 16.58
N GLU A 150 -7.41 -17.02 16.24
CA GLU A 150 -6.83 -15.68 16.20
C GLU A 150 -7.47 -14.82 15.10
N LYS A 151 -7.69 -15.37 13.89
CA LYS A 151 -8.40 -14.67 12.81
C LYS A 151 -9.86 -14.38 13.17
N TYR A 152 -10.53 -15.32 13.82
CA TYR A 152 -11.85 -15.09 14.36
C TYR A 152 -11.84 -13.94 15.39
N ARG A 153 -10.90 -13.95 16.34
CA ARG A 153 -10.74 -12.86 17.33
C ARG A 153 -10.50 -11.51 16.65
N GLN A 154 -9.62 -11.45 15.64
CA GLN A 154 -9.35 -10.24 14.85
C GLN A 154 -10.61 -9.72 14.14
N LEU A 155 -11.44 -10.60 13.57
CA LEU A 155 -12.69 -10.22 12.93
C LEU A 155 -13.70 -9.61 13.94
N ILE A 156 -13.81 -10.21 15.11
CA ILE A 156 -14.67 -9.70 16.19
C ILE A 156 -14.14 -8.36 16.70
N ALA A 157 -12.83 -8.24 16.90
CA ALA A 157 -12.17 -7.00 17.32
C ALA A 157 -12.44 -5.86 16.32
N GLU A 158 -12.32 -6.13 15.01
CA GLU A 158 -12.57 -5.14 13.96
C GLU A 158 -14.02 -4.63 13.97
N TRP A 159 -14.99 -5.53 14.16
CA TRP A 159 -16.40 -5.14 14.28
C TRP A 159 -16.63 -4.20 15.46
N PHE A 160 -16.17 -4.57 16.66
CA PHE A 160 -16.39 -3.76 17.85
C PHE A 160 -15.60 -2.45 17.83
N ARG A 161 -14.43 -2.43 17.17
CA ARG A 161 -13.64 -1.22 16.96
C ARG A 161 -14.34 -0.22 16.04
N GLN A 162 -14.99 -0.66 14.96
CA GLN A 162 -15.68 0.27 14.05
C GLN A 162 -16.88 1.01 14.68
N GLY A 163 -17.40 0.52 15.81
CA GLY A 163 -18.53 1.15 16.51
C GLY A 163 -18.30 1.42 18.00
N HIS A 164 -17.06 1.37 18.50
CA HIS A 164 -16.77 1.51 19.93
C HIS A 164 -17.20 2.87 20.48
N ASP A 165 -16.92 3.92 19.72
CA ASP A 165 -17.37 5.30 19.94
C ASP A 165 -18.90 5.35 20.14
N LYS A 166 -19.69 4.64 19.33
CA LYS A 166 -21.16 4.64 19.45
C LYS A 166 -21.65 3.79 20.62
N ARG A 167 -20.91 2.74 21.00
CA ARG A 167 -21.26 1.86 22.12
C ARG A 167 -21.10 2.56 23.47
N VAL A 168 -20.07 3.40 23.62
CA VAL A 168 -19.68 3.97 24.90
C VAL A 168 -20.79 4.80 25.57
N GLY A 169 -21.63 5.48 24.80
CA GLY A 169 -22.65 6.38 25.33
C GLY A 169 -23.57 5.69 26.34
N LYS A 170 -24.13 4.52 25.99
CA LYS A 170 -25.00 3.75 26.89
C LYS A 170 -24.23 3.09 28.04
N LEU A 171 -22.98 2.69 27.80
CA LEU A 171 -22.14 2.02 28.78
C LEU A 171 -21.76 2.96 29.94
N VAL A 172 -21.56 4.24 29.67
CA VAL A 172 -21.27 5.24 30.70
C VAL A 172 -22.48 5.46 31.62
N GLU A 173 -23.69 5.46 31.05
CA GLU A 173 -24.95 5.66 31.78
C GLU A 173 -25.30 4.47 32.67
N ASP A 174 -25.06 3.23 32.22
CA ASP A 174 -25.30 2.00 32.99
C ASP A 174 -24.16 0.98 32.80
N PRO A 175 -23.02 1.19 33.48
CA PRO A 175 -21.82 0.38 33.30
C PRO A 175 -21.94 -1.03 33.90
N PHE A 176 -22.89 -1.24 34.81
CA PHE A 176 -23.11 -2.53 35.44
C PHE A 176 -23.86 -3.49 34.52
N LYS A 177 -24.92 -3.03 33.84
CA LYS A 177 -25.81 -3.88 33.06
C LYS A 177 -25.12 -4.69 31.98
N ASP A 178 -24.21 -4.06 31.23
CA ASP A 178 -23.58 -4.68 30.06
C ASP A 178 -22.15 -5.17 30.36
N LEU A 179 -21.39 -4.51 31.24
CA LEU A 179 -19.98 -4.81 31.51
C LEU A 179 -19.68 -5.26 32.94
N GLY A 180 -20.65 -5.20 33.86
CA GLY A 180 -20.44 -5.55 35.26
C GLY A 180 -19.48 -4.61 36.01
N ILE A 181 -19.20 -3.42 35.47
CA ILE A 181 -18.36 -2.43 36.14
C ILE A 181 -19.21 -1.76 37.22
N THR A 182 -18.92 -2.04 38.49
CA THR A 182 -19.67 -1.55 39.66
C THR A 182 -19.28 -0.12 40.05
N SER A 183 -19.21 0.76 39.05
CA SER A 183 -19.08 2.20 39.27
C SER A 183 -20.41 2.73 39.83
N PRO A 184 -20.41 3.48 40.96
CA PRO A 184 -21.66 3.99 41.54
C PRO A 184 -22.35 4.98 40.58
N ARG A 185 -23.58 4.67 40.17
CA ARG A 185 -24.50 5.60 39.49
C ARG A 185 -25.67 5.89 40.44
N THR A 186 -25.36 6.59 41.53
CA THR A 186 -26.34 6.87 42.61
C THR A 186 -27.08 8.17 42.36
N GLU A 187 -28.18 8.39 43.08
CA GLU A 187 -28.95 9.65 43.05
C GLU A 187 -28.17 10.89 43.54
N LEU A 188 -26.98 10.69 44.12
CA LEU A 188 -26.10 11.78 44.58
C LEU A 188 -25.51 12.60 43.43
N LEU A 189 -25.34 11.98 42.25
CA LEU A 189 -24.92 12.66 41.02
C LEU A 189 -26.07 12.65 40.01
N PRO A 190 -26.53 13.82 39.52
CA PRO A 190 -27.65 13.86 38.59
C PRO A 190 -27.35 13.09 37.29
N ASN A 191 -28.26 12.20 36.90
CA ASN A 191 -28.16 11.41 35.66
C ASN A 191 -27.89 12.24 34.39
N ARG A 192 -28.25 13.53 34.36
CA ARG A 192 -27.93 14.43 33.25
C ARG A 192 -26.42 14.57 33.02
N ILE A 193 -25.61 14.55 34.08
CA ILE A 193 -24.15 14.72 34.01
C ILE A 193 -23.52 13.47 33.36
N TYR A 194 -23.98 12.27 33.71
CA TYR A 194 -23.55 11.04 33.05
C TYR A 194 -23.97 10.98 31.58
N ARG A 195 -25.14 11.52 31.22
CA ARG A 195 -25.53 11.66 29.80
C ARG A 195 -24.59 12.59 29.04
N TYR A 196 -24.18 13.71 29.62
CA TYR A 196 -23.19 14.59 29.00
C TYR A 196 -21.84 13.87 28.85
N LEU A 197 -21.40 13.13 29.87
CA LEU A 197 -20.19 12.30 29.79
C LEU A 197 -20.28 11.28 28.65
N GLY A 198 -21.41 10.58 28.52
CA GLY A 198 -21.65 9.65 27.42
C GLY A 198 -21.60 10.34 26.05
N GLN A 199 -22.22 11.51 25.90
CA GLN A 199 -22.17 12.31 24.68
C GLN A 199 -20.75 12.77 24.32
N ILE A 200 -19.98 13.24 25.31
CA ILE A 200 -18.57 13.61 25.17
C ILE A 200 -17.76 12.41 24.70
N CYS A 201 -17.93 11.25 25.34
CA CYS A 201 -17.24 10.02 24.97
C CYS A 201 -17.58 9.62 23.53
N VAL A 202 -18.84 9.61 23.11
CA VAL A 202 -19.20 9.27 21.72
C VAL A 202 -18.58 10.27 20.72
N SER A 203 -18.41 11.53 21.12
CA SER A 203 -17.95 12.61 20.23
C SER A 203 -16.53 12.43 19.69
N HIS A 204 -15.70 11.56 20.29
CA HIS A 204 -14.33 11.33 19.81
C HIS A 204 -14.29 10.63 18.43
N GLY A 205 -15.29 9.79 18.12
CA GLY A 205 -15.44 9.12 16.81
C GLY A 205 -16.38 9.83 15.83
N MET A 206 -17.06 10.90 16.25
CA MET A 206 -18.00 11.63 15.39
C MET A 206 -17.31 12.58 14.41
N ASN A 207 -17.99 12.95 13.33
CA ASN A 207 -17.58 14.06 12.46
C ASN A 207 -17.66 15.39 13.23
N PHE A 208 -16.73 16.32 12.94
CA PHE A 208 -16.68 17.61 13.63
C PHE A 208 -17.97 18.44 13.51
N SER A 209 -18.58 18.48 12.33
CA SER A 209 -19.86 19.17 12.13
C SER A 209 -20.97 18.62 13.03
N THR A 210 -21.07 17.29 13.13
CA THR A 210 -22.03 16.62 14.01
C THR A 210 -21.76 16.93 15.48
N LEU A 211 -20.50 16.99 15.91
CA LEU A 211 -20.13 17.42 17.26
C LEU A 211 -20.64 18.82 17.55
N MET A 212 -20.40 19.77 16.63
CA MET A 212 -20.83 21.16 16.78
C MET A 212 -22.35 21.31 16.84
N GLU A 213 -23.09 20.49 16.10
CA GLU A 213 -24.56 20.48 16.06
C GLU A 213 -25.20 19.84 17.30
N THR A 214 -24.65 18.70 17.76
CA THR A 214 -25.34 17.83 18.72
C THR A 214 -24.85 18.00 20.16
N ILE A 215 -23.59 18.36 20.37
CA ILE A 215 -23.02 18.49 21.71
C ILE A 215 -23.28 19.90 22.23
N PRO A 216 -23.91 20.06 23.42
CA PRO A 216 -24.29 21.36 23.92
C PRO A 216 -23.06 22.18 24.30
N TYR A 217 -23.11 23.47 23.92
CA TYR A 217 -22.08 24.44 24.27
C TYR A 217 -21.95 24.64 25.79
N LYS A 218 -23.08 24.81 26.48
CA LYS A 218 -23.15 25.11 27.91
C LYS A 218 -24.38 24.47 28.54
N GLN A 219 -24.22 23.89 29.73
CA GLN A 219 -25.28 23.29 30.53
C GLN A 219 -25.08 23.61 32.02
N THR A 220 -26.11 23.39 32.84
CA THR A 220 -25.97 23.49 34.30
C THR A 220 -25.18 22.29 34.82
N GLY A 221 -24.07 22.58 35.50
CA GLY A 221 -23.23 21.59 36.16
C GLY A 221 -23.80 21.15 37.51
N LEU A 222 -22.92 20.81 38.44
CA LEU A 222 -23.27 20.52 39.83
C LEU A 222 -23.17 21.79 40.69
N GLY A 223 -23.99 21.88 41.74
CA GLY A 223 -24.07 23.08 42.58
C GLY A 223 -24.55 24.30 41.79
N THR A 224 -23.79 25.38 41.83
CA THR A 224 -24.07 26.64 41.10
C THR A 224 -23.26 26.79 39.82
N GLU A 225 -22.44 25.79 39.47
CA GLU A 225 -21.54 25.85 38.32
C GLU A 225 -22.26 25.55 36.99
N ASN A 226 -21.67 25.99 35.89
CA ASN A 226 -21.99 25.52 34.54
C ASN A 226 -20.94 24.53 34.08
N CYS A 227 -21.29 23.65 33.15
CA CYS A 227 -20.36 22.80 32.44
C CYS A 227 -20.47 22.99 30.91
N HIS A 228 -19.42 22.58 30.20
CA HIS A 228 -19.20 22.89 28.79
C HIS A 228 -18.89 21.61 27.98
N PRO A 229 -19.87 20.70 27.77
CA PRO A 229 -19.61 19.41 27.14
C PRO A 229 -18.93 19.49 25.76
N ARG A 230 -19.28 20.48 24.94
CA ARG A 230 -18.66 20.67 23.62
C ARG A 230 -17.17 20.97 23.71
N PHE A 231 -16.79 21.87 24.61
CA PHE A 231 -15.39 22.20 24.87
C PHE A 231 -14.60 20.95 25.26
N ILE A 232 -15.17 20.14 26.14
CA ILE A 232 -14.54 18.91 26.66
C ILE A 232 -14.43 17.85 25.57
N GLY A 233 -15.46 17.69 24.72
CA GLY A 233 -15.38 16.80 23.55
C GLY A 233 -14.26 17.20 22.59
N CYS A 234 -14.09 18.50 22.32
CA CYS A 234 -12.98 19.02 21.52
C CYS A 234 -11.60 18.75 22.15
N LEU A 235 -11.47 18.93 23.47
CA LEU A 235 -10.23 18.62 24.20
C LEU A 235 -9.92 17.12 24.21
N LEU A 236 -10.93 16.26 24.38
CA LEU A 236 -10.77 14.80 24.33
C LEU A 236 -10.22 14.37 22.97
N ARG A 237 -10.78 14.89 21.87
CA ARG A 237 -10.34 14.61 20.50
C ARG A 237 -8.88 15.00 20.27
N LEU A 238 -8.47 16.18 20.73
CA LEU A 238 -7.08 16.62 20.63
C LEU A 238 -6.16 15.77 21.52
N GLY A 239 -6.58 15.47 22.75
CA GLY A 239 -5.80 14.68 23.70
C GLY A 239 -5.51 13.26 23.20
N ASP A 240 -6.51 12.59 22.61
CA ASP A 240 -6.38 11.26 21.99
C ASP A 240 -5.51 11.29 20.72
N LEU A 241 -5.71 12.28 19.84
CA LEU A 241 -4.88 12.43 18.62
C LEU A 241 -3.38 12.60 18.92
N PHE A 242 -3.05 13.18 20.08
CA PHE A 242 -1.68 13.38 20.55
C PHE A 242 -1.16 12.30 21.50
N ASP A 243 -1.86 11.17 21.65
CA ASP A 243 -1.28 10.01 22.33
C ASP A 243 -0.25 9.29 21.43
N LEU A 244 0.99 9.77 21.50
CA LEU A 244 2.10 9.48 20.56
C LEU A 244 3.32 8.82 21.21
N ASP A 245 3.23 8.44 22.48
CA ASP A 245 4.37 7.90 23.20
C ASP A 245 4.66 6.44 22.79
N ASP A 246 5.95 6.08 22.73
CA ASP A 246 6.45 4.77 22.29
C ASP A 246 5.87 3.57 23.09
N ASN A 247 5.42 3.82 24.32
CA ASN A 247 4.85 2.81 25.21
C ASN A 247 3.40 2.41 24.84
N ARG A 248 2.87 2.95 23.73
CA ARG A 248 1.53 2.59 23.22
C ARG A 248 1.44 1.17 22.69
N PHE A 249 2.54 0.43 22.53
CA PHE A 249 2.51 -1.00 22.17
C PHE A 249 3.17 -1.83 23.26
N CYS A 250 2.51 -2.91 23.70
CA CYS A 250 3.12 -3.88 24.61
C CYS A 250 3.85 -4.99 23.81
N PRO A 251 5.20 -5.07 23.84
CA PRO A 251 5.94 -6.10 23.10
C PRO A 251 5.60 -7.53 23.56
N VAL A 252 5.18 -7.69 24.82
CA VAL A 252 4.74 -8.98 25.37
C VAL A 252 3.41 -9.38 24.74
N MET A 253 2.44 -8.46 24.66
CA MET A 253 1.14 -8.73 24.02
C MET A 253 1.30 -9.07 22.53
N ALA A 254 2.16 -8.36 21.82
CA ALA A 254 2.44 -8.63 20.41
C ALA A 254 2.95 -10.07 20.17
N LYS A 255 3.65 -10.68 21.15
CA LYS A 255 4.10 -12.09 21.06
C LYS A 255 2.99 -13.12 21.21
N HIS A 256 1.80 -12.74 21.68
CA HIS A 256 0.65 -13.65 21.73
C HIS A 256 -0.03 -13.82 20.36
N VAL A 257 0.35 -13.02 19.37
CA VAL A 257 -0.21 -13.02 18.02
C VAL A 257 0.75 -13.78 17.11
N SER A 258 0.30 -14.87 16.47
CA SER A 258 1.13 -15.60 15.50
C SER A 258 1.42 -14.75 14.26
N ASN A 259 0.44 -13.98 13.80
CA ASN A 259 0.55 -13.12 12.62
C ASN A 259 -0.07 -11.73 12.89
N MET A 260 0.78 -10.72 13.05
CA MET A 260 0.35 -9.32 13.21
C MET A 260 -0.33 -8.81 11.92
N PRO A 261 -1.53 -8.22 12.00
CA PRO A 261 -2.15 -7.54 10.87
C PRO A 261 -1.26 -6.42 10.31
N SER A 262 -1.31 -6.21 9.00
CA SER A 262 -0.56 -5.19 8.27
C SER A 262 -0.86 -3.79 8.79
N VAL A 263 -2.13 -3.49 9.05
CA VAL A 263 -2.57 -2.21 9.64
C VAL A 263 -1.92 -1.97 11.00
N SER A 264 -1.94 -2.96 11.89
CA SER A 264 -1.28 -2.88 13.20
C SER A 264 0.22 -2.66 13.11
N LYS A 265 0.88 -3.34 12.16
CA LYS A 265 2.32 -3.17 11.93
C LYS A 265 2.64 -1.74 11.46
N HIS A 266 1.87 -1.21 10.52
CA HIS A 266 2.06 0.18 10.06
C HIS A 266 1.79 1.22 11.16
N HIS A 267 0.80 0.98 12.02
CA HIS A 267 0.60 1.82 13.20
C HIS A 267 1.83 1.79 14.12
N HIS A 268 2.44 0.63 14.35
CA HIS A 268 3.65 0.51 15.15
C HIS A 268 4.84 1.26 14.52
N ASP A 269 5.10 1.03 13.23
CA ASP A 269 6.22 1.63 12.50
C ASP A 269 6.11 3.17 12.41
N LYS A 270 4.88 3.69 12.33
CA LYS A 270 4.57 5.13 12.40
C LYS A 270 5.01 5.75 13.73
N HIS A 271 4.73 5.12 14.87
CA HIS A 271 5.13 5.64 16.18
C HIS A 271 6.65 5.65 16.32
N LEU A 272 7.32 4.56 15.91
CA LEU A 272 8.78 4.47 15.85
C LEU A 272 9.43 5.51 14.91
N SER A 273 8.65 6.12 14.01
CA SER A 273 9.13 7.13 13.08
C SER A 273 9.18 8.54 13.71
N LEU A 274 8.53 8.80 14.85
CA LEU A 274 8.57 10.13 15.47
C LEU A 274 9.99 10.48 15.95
N ARG A 275 10.41 11.73 15.71
CA ARG A 275 11.73 12.27 16.11
C ARG A 275 11.60 13.50 16.98
N GLU A 276 10.61 14.34 16.69
CA GLU A 276 10.31 15.53 17.48
C GLU A 276 8.81 15.60 17.76
N PHE A 277 8.47 15.83 19.02
CA PHE A 277 7.11 16.11 19.48
C PHE A 277 7.15 17.26 20.49
N GLN A 278 6.46 18.34 20.15
CA GLN A 278 6.20 19.45 21.05
C GLN A 278 4.71 19.79 20.99
N LEU A 279 4.11 19.89 22.17
CA LEU A 279 2.74 20.32 22.40
C LEU A 279 2.76 21.22 23.63
N ASP A 280 2.47 22.49 23.42
CA ASP A 280 2.29 23.48 24.48
C ASP A 280 1.13 24.44 24.14
N THR A 281 0.91 25.46 24.97
CA THR A 281 -0.20 26.41 24.82
C THR A 281 -0.08 27.31 23.59
N ARG A 282 1.09 27.37 22.94
CA ARG A 282 1.37 28.25 21.80
C ARG A 282 1.55 27.48 20.52
N THR A 283 2.33 26.40 20.52
CA THR A 283 2.68 25.69 19.29
C THR A 283 2.55 24.17 19.39
N VAL A 284 2.25 23.59 18.22
CA VAL A 284 2.36 22.16 17.95
C VAL A 284 3.43 21.94 16.90
N LYS A 285 4.37 21.05 17.21
CA LYS A 285 5.41 20.60 16.29
C LYS A 285 5.53 19.08 16.32
N LEU A 286 5.41 18.46 15.15
CA LEU A 286 5.67 17.04 14.95
C LEU A 286 6.61 16.87 13.75
N VAL A 287 7.70 16.13 13.97
CA VAL A 287 8.61 15.71 12.92
C VAL A 287 8.78 14.21 13.00
N ALA A 288 8.46 13.53 11.90
CA ALA A 288 8.65 12.09 11.76
C ALA A 288 9.68 11.79 10.65
N GLU A 289 10.43 10.72 10.84
CA GLU A 289 11.41 10.20 9.90
C GLU A 289 11.15 8.70 9.70
N CYS A 290 10.50 8.37 8.59
CA CYS A 290 9.97 7.04 8.32
C CYS A 290 11.01 6.13 7.66
N PRO A 291 11.10 4.85 8.08
CA PRO A 291 12.05 3.89 7.51
C PRO A 291 11.66 3.46 6.08
N ASP A 292 10.39 3.55 5.74
CA ASP A 292 9.83 3.15 4.45
C ASP A 292 8.61 4.00 4.02
N GLU A 293 8.17 3.82 2.77
CA GLU A 293 7.10 4.65 2.20
C GLU A 293 5.71 4.33 2.73
N MET A 294 5.42 3.09 3.13
CA MET A 294 4.12 2.79 3.75
C MET A 294 4.02 3.51 5.09
N SER A 295 5.09 3.44 5.88
CA SER A 295 5.21 4.23 7.12
C SER A 295 5.07 5.74 6.84
N TYR A 296 5.67 6.24 5.76
CA TYR A 296 5.51 7.64 5.33
C TYR A 296 4.06 7.99 4.96
N VAL A 297 3.38 7.15 4.17
CA VAL A 297 1.97 7.32 3.76
C VAL A 297 1.08 7.43 4.98
N GLU A 298 1.18 6.46 5.89
CA GLU A 298 0.33 6.40 7.09
C GLU A 298 0.61 7.57 8.05
N THR A 299 1.88 7.97 8.18
CA THR A 299 2.25 9.14 8.97
C THR A 299 1.71 10.44 8.35
N GLN A 300 1.77 10.58 7.02
CA GLN A 300 1.18 11.71 6.31
C GLN A 300 -0.34 11.79 6.47
N ASN A 301 -1.04 10.66 6.35
CA ASN A 301 -2.49 10.60 6.57
C ASN A 301 -2.85 11.07 7.97
N TRP A 302 -2.11 10.60 8.97
CA TRP A 302 -2.33 11.00 10.35
C TRP A 302 -2.02 12.47 10.62
N PHE A 303 -0.90 13.01 10.12
CA PHE A 303 -0.65 14.47 10.18
C PHE A 303 -1.72 15.27 9.43
N GLY A 304 -2.31 14.69 8.38
CA GLY A 304 -3.48 15.21 7.70
C GLY A 304 -4.68 15.35 8.65
N TRP A 305 -5.00 14.31 9.41
CA TRP A 305 -6.08 14.35 10.42
C TRP A 305 -5.81 15.37 11.52
N ILE A 306 -4.58 15.48 12.02
CA ILE A 306 -4.22 16.53 12.99
C ILE A 306 -4.46 17.91 12.39
N ARG A 307 -4.02 18.15 11.15
CA ARG A 307 -4.21 19.43 10.48
C ARG A 307 -5.70 19.76 10.32
N GLU A 308 -6.49 18.78 9.88
CA GLU A 308 -7.94 18.93 9.72
C GLU A 308 -8.63 19.25 11.04
N GLU A 309 -8.35 18.49 12.10
CA GLU A 309 -8.95 18.69 13.42
C GLU A 309 -8.62 20.09 13.98
N PHE A 310 -7.36 20.52 13.90
CA PHE A 310 -6.96 21.87 14.31
C PHE A 310 -7.65 22.95 13.51
N GLN A 311 -7.69 22.82 12.18
CA GLN A 311 -8.36 23.81 11.32
C GLN A 311 -9.85 23.92 11.66
N ASN A 312 -10.51 22.78 11.83
CA ASN A 312 -11.92 22.70 12.21
C ASN A 312 -12.18 23.40 13.54
N GLN A 313 -11.46 23.02 14.61
CA GLN A 313 -11.66 23.60 15.94
C GLN A 313 -11.26 25.09 16.00
N MET A 314 -10.10 25.46 15.45
CA MET A 314 -9.63 26.86 15.46
C MET A 314 -10.61 27.79 14.75
N SER A 315 -11.17 27.37 13.61
CA SER A 315 -12.10 28.20 12.83
C SER A 315 -13.41 28.51 13.57
N GLN A 316 -13.78 27.66 14.55
CA GLN A 316 -15.01 27.78 15.33
C GLN A 316 -14.73 27.96 16.83
N TRP A 317 -13.50 28.34 17.23
CA TRP A 317 -13.08 28.32 18.63
C TRP A 317 -13.99 29.11 19.57
N ASN A 318 -14.49 30.26 19.11
CA ASN A 318 -15.43 31.11 19.86
C ASN A 318 -16.78 30.43 20.16
N LEU A 319 -17.15 29.39 19.40
CA LEU A 319 -18.36 28.59 19.62
C LEU A 319 -18.07 27.29 20.41
N ILE A 320 -16.83 27.10 20.84
CA ILE A 320 -16.34 25.93 21.55
C ILE A 320 -15.90 26.34 22.96
N VAL A 321 -15.07 27.38 23.07
CA VAL A 321 -14.45 27.81 24.32
C VAL A 321 -15.47 28.35 25.34
N PRO A 322 -15.36 28.03 26.64
CA PRO A 322 -16.35 28.44 27.65
C PRO A 322 -16.48 29.95 27.85
N ASP A 323 -15.34 30.67 27.78
CA ASP A 323 -15.23 32.11 28.03
C ASP A 323 -13.99 32.67 27.32
N LEU A 324 -13.98 33.97 27.00
CA LEU A 324 -12.88 34.62 26.30
C LEU A 324 -11.60 34.78 27.15
N LYS A 325 -11.65 34.48 28.45
CA LYS A 325 -10.46 34.42 29.31
C LYS A 325 -9.55 33.24 28.99
N PHE A 326 -10.10 32.17 28.43
CA PHE A 326 -9.30 31.05 27.94
C PHE A 326 -8.47 31.50 26.74
N GLY A 327 -7.25 30.98 26.64
CA GLY A 327 -6.38 31.15 25.50
C GLY A 327 -6.96 30.59 24.20
N SER A 328 -6.33 30.97 23.09
CA SER A 328 -6.56 30.30 21.81
C SER A 328 -5.95 28.91 21.82
N LEU A 329 -6.44 28.02 20.96
CA LEU A 329 -5.72 26.78 20.64
C LEU A 329 -4.30 27.07 20.13
N PRO A 330 -3.34 26.16 20.36
CA PRO A 330 -1.99 26.31 19.85
C PRO A 330 -1.97 26.29 18.32
N THR A 331 -1.02 27.01 17.73
CA THR A 331 -0.82 27.05 16.27
C THR A 331 0.07 25.91 15.83
N ILE A 332 -0.25 25.29 14.69
CA ILE A 332 0.66 24.32 14.06
C ILE A 332 1.88 25.07 13.52
N GLU A 333 3.03 24.91 14.18
CA GLU A 333 4.31 25.46 13.72
C GLU A 333 4.89 24.59 12.61
N GLN A 334 4.90 23.26 12.80
CA GLN A 334 5.47 22.32 11.84
C GLN A 334 4.84 20.93 11.97
N LEU A 335 4.41 20.37 10.84
CA LEU A 335 4.06 18.96 10.66
C LEU A 335 4.83 18.43 9.46
N ASP A 336 5.97 17.78 9.71
CA ASP A 336 6.91 17.36 8.67
C ASP A 336 7.18 15.86 8.73
N VAL A 337 7.00 15.17 7.61
CA VAL A 337 7.31 13.74 7.49
C VAL A 337 8.45 13.61 6.51
N ARG A 338 9.52 12.94 6.93
CA ARG A 338 10.74 12.70 6.17
C ARG A 338 10.91 11.21 5.94
N MET A 339 11.71 10.86 4.95
CA MET A 339 12.09 9.49 4.67
C MET A 339 13.53 9.25 5.07
N GLN A 340 13.82 8.09 5.65
CA GLN A 340 15.18 7.63 5.90
C GLN A 340 15.84 7.15 4.60
N GLY A 341 17.13 7.45 4.46
CA GLY A 341 17.96 7.00 3.35
C GLY A 341 17.77 7.78 2.04
N ASN A 342 18.23 7.20 0.92
CA ASN A 342 18.19 7.81 -0.41
C ASN A 342 16.84 7.57 -1.13
N ARG A 343 15.74 7.49 -0.40
CA ARG A 343 14.41 7.27 -0.98
C ARG A 343 13.89 8.58 -1.59
N VAL A 344 13.26 8.48 -2.77
CA VAL A 344 12.84 9.63 -3.57
C VAL A 344 11.32 9.68 -3.68
N LEU A 345 10.72 10.78 -3.25
CA LEU A 345 9.30 11.04 -3.43
C LEU A 345 9.03 11.72 -4.78
N LEU A 346 7.92 11.37 -5.43
CA LEU A 346 7.45 12.08 -6.61
C LEU A 346 6.62 13.28 -6.19
N SER A 347 7.17 14.49 -6.34
CA SER A 347 6.48 15.74 -5.97
C SER A 347 6.02 15.75 -4.50
N ASN A 348 6.88 15.31 -3.58
CA ASN A 348 6.61 15.17 -2.14
C ASN A 348 5.47 14.20 -1.78
N LYS A 349 5.09 13.32 -2.72
CA LYS A 349 4.09 12.28 -2.50
C LYS A 349 4.66 10.90 -2.84
N PRO A 350 4.19 9.84 -2.14
CA PRO A 350 4.48 8.46 -2.50
C PRO A 350 3.94 8.19 -3.90
N MET A 351 4.75 7.57 -4.75
CA MET A 351 4.29 7.16 -6.07
C MET A 351 3.27 6.04 -5.91
N LYS A 352 2.11 6.18 -6.54
CA LYS A 352 1.11 5.10 -6.62
C LYS A 352 0.87 4.73 -8.07
N PHE A 353 1.12 3.49 -8.41
CA PHE A 353 0.74 2.87 -9.67
C PHE A 353 -0.74 2.52 -9.60
N SER A 354 -1.55 3.37 -10.23
CA SER A 354 -3.01 3.20 -10.24
C SER A 354 -3.47 2.51 -11.52
N ILE A 355 -4.34 1.52 -11.37
CA ILE A 355 -5.11 0.93 -12.45
C ILE A 355 -6.52 1.53 -12.37
N ASP A 356 -7.07 1.96 -13.50
CA ASP A 356 -8.49 2.33 -13.57
C ASP A 356 -9.35 1.07 -13.36
N GLU A 357 -10.49 1.18 -12.68
CA GLU A 357 -11.32 0.03 -12.26
C GLU A 357 -11.73 -0.87 -13.44
N SER A 358 -11.98 -0.25 -14.60
CA SER A 358 -12.26 -0.92 -15.88
C SER A 358 -11.10 -1.78 -16.38
N ASN A 359 -9.88 -1.23 -16.36
CA ASN A 359 -8.66 -1.96 -16.75
C ASN A 359 -8.27 -3.02 -15.72
N ALA A 360 -8.59 -2.82 -14.44
CA ALA A 360 -8.33 -3.79 -13.39
C ALA A 360 -9.19 -5.05 -13.59
N LEU A 361 -10.46 -4.90 -13.99
CA LEU A 361 -11.36 -5.99 -14.34
C LEU A 361 -10.87 -6.74 -15.59
N GLU A 362 -10.45 -6.05 -16.67
CA GLU A 362 -9.91 -6.71 -17.87
C GLU A 362 -8.63 -7.52 -17.59
N ILE A 363 -7.74 -7.00 -16.74
CA ILE A 363 -6.55 -7.72 -16.29
C ILE A 363 -6.95 -8.92 -15.43
N LEU A 364 -7.85 -8.74 -14.46
CA LEU A 364 -8.28 -9.78 -13.51
C LEU A 364 -9.12 -10.90 -14.12
N GLU A 365 -9.98 -10.58 -15.09
CA GLU A 365 -10.87 -11.53 -15.75
C GLU A 365 -10.14 -12.40 -16.78
N GLY A 366 -8.88 -12.09 -17.12
CA GLY A 366 -8.16 -12.80 -18.17
C GLY A 366 -8.93 -12.80 -19.50
N SER A 367 -9.79 -11.82 -19.72
CA SER A 367 -10.81 -11.82 -20.76
C SER A 367 -10.17 -11.52 -22.12
N GLY A 368 -9.74 -12.57 -22.81
CA GLY A 368 -9.50 -12.58 -24.26
C GLY A 368 -8.29 -11.81 -24.81
N LEU A 369 -7.75 -10.80 -24.12
CA LEU A 369 -6.63 -9.97 -24.58
C LEU A 369 -5.26 -10.67 -24.49
N TYR A 370 -5.02 -11.45 -23.42
CA TYR A 370 -3.77 -12.18 -23.19
C TYR A 370 -4.05 -13.68 -23.04
N LYS A 371 -4.35 -14.36 -24.16
CA LYS A 371 -4.60 -15.82 -24.19
C LYS A 371 -3.33 -16.67 -23.92
N ASP A 372 -2.15 -16.07 -23.92
CA ASP A 372 -0.83 -16.71 -23.79
C ASP A 372 0.12 -15.73 -23.09
N ASP A 373 0.84 -16.18 -22.05
CA ASP A 373 1.84 -15.41 -21.30
C ASP A 373 2.91 -14.79 -22.22
N THR A 374 3.17 -15.42 -23.37
CA THR A 374 4.07 -14.91 -24.42
C THR A 374 3.71 -13.50 -24.89
N ASN A 375 2.41 -13.13 -24.87
CA ASN A 375 1.99 -11.76 -25.19
C ASN A 375 2.48 -10.74 -24.15
N ILE A 376 2.59 -11.12 -22.87
CA ILE A 376 3.10 -10.22 -21.82
C ILE A 376 4.60 -9.98 -22.04
N TYR A 377 5.37 -11.04 -22.28
CA TYR A 377 6.79 -10.93 -22.63
C TYR A 377 7.00 -10.06 -23.88
N ARG A 378 6.13 -10.16 -24.89
CA ARG A 378 6.16 -9.28 -26.07
C ARG A 378 6.09 -7.81 -25.69
N GLU A 379 5.12 -7.41 -24.86
CA GLU A 379 4.96 -6.01 -24.45
C GLU A 379 6.19 -5.49 -23.67
N LEU A 380 6.76 -6.32 -22.79
CA LEU A 380 7.94 -5.94 -22.02
C LEU A 380 9.19 -5.79 -22.91
N ILE A 381 9.39 -6.72 -23.85
CA ILE A 381 10.48 -6.65 -24.83
C ILE A 381 10.28 -5.44 -25.77
N GLN A 382 9.04 -5.15 -26.16
CA GLN A 382 8.73 -4.00 -27.00
C GLN A 382 9.05 -2.68 -26.28
N ASN A 383 8.76 -2.56 -24.98
CA ASN A 383 9.11 -1.37 -24.19
C ASN A 383 10.63 -1.13 -24.18
N ALA A 384 11.42 -2.20 -24.05
CA ALA A 384 12.89 -2.15 -24.10
C ALA A 384 13.40 -1.70 -25.48
N ILE A 385 12.83 -2.23 -26.57
CA ILE A 385 13.16 -1.83 -27.94
C ILE A 385 12.77 -0.36 -28.18
N ASP A 386 11.57 0.05 -27.79
CA ASP A 386 11.06 1.41 -27.97
C ASP A 386 11.95 2.43 -27.25
N ALA A 387 12.35 2.16 -26.00
CA ALA A 387 13.29 3.00 -25.26
C ALA A 387 14.66 3.10 -25.96
N THR A 388 15.12 2.01 -26.56
CA THR A 388 16.39 1.96 -27.29
C THR A 388 16.34 2.72 -28.60
N LEU A 389 15.26 2.59 -29.38
CA LEU A 389 15.06 3.35 -30.62
C LEU A 389 15.03 4.86 -30.37
N ILE A 390 14.39 5.29 -29.28
CA ILE A 390 14.39 6.71 -28.88
C ILE A 390 15.81 7.18 -28.54
N ARG A 391 16.62 6.37 -27.82
CA ARG A 391 18.02 6.72 -27.53
C ARG A 391 18.83 6.84 -28.81
N VAL A 392 18.76 5.85 -29.69
CA VAL A 392 19.51 5.85 -30.96
C VAL A 392 19.14 7.07 -31.81
N TRP A 393 17.85 7.42 -31.87
CA TRP A 393 17.41 8.63 -32.56
C TRP A 393 17.99 9.90 -31.94
N ASN A 394 17.95 10.04 -30.62
CA ASN A 394 18.51 11.18 -29.91
C ASN A 394 20.04 11.29 -30.12
N ASP A 395 20.75 10.17 -30.12
CA ASP A 395 22.19 10.14 -30.40
C ASP A 395 22.49 10.52 -31.86
N SER A 396 21.60 10.19 -32.81
CA SER A 396 21.69 10.64 -34.20
C SER A 396 21.47 12.15 -34.34
N GLU A 397 20.43 12.71 -33.70
CA GLU A 397 20.17 14.16 -33.72
C GLU A 397 21.32 14.96 -33.10
N LYS A 398 22.02 14.37 -32.12
CA LYS A 398 23.23 14.94 -31.49
C LYS A 398 24.50 14.73 -32.33
N GLY A 399 24.41 14.07 -33.48
CA GLY A 399 25.53 13.81 -34.39
C GLY A 399 26.50 12.69 -33.95
N LYS A 400 26.18 11.93 -32.90
CA LYS A 400 26.98 10.78 -32.43
C LYS A 400 26.84 9.57 -33.34
N ILE A 401 25.65 9.41 -33.93
CA ILE A 401 25.32 8.35 -34.88
C ILE A 401 24.98 9.00 -36.21
N LYS A 402 25.43 8.41 -37.32
CA LYS A 402 25.07 8.86 -38.66
C LYS A 402 24.31 7.74 -39.37
N PHE A 403 23.01 7.95 -39.57
CA PHE A 403 22.21 7.06 -40.39
C PHE A 403 22.53 7.24 -41.89
N PRO A 404 22.42 6.16 -42.69
CA PRO A 404 22.50 6.27 -44.14
C PRO A 404 21.32 7.06 -44.70
N LYS A 405 21.48 7.62 -45.91
CA LYS A 405 20.46 8.49 -46.55
C LYS A 405 19.09 7.82 -46.71
N ASN A 406 19.05 6.50 -46.93
CA ASN A 406 17.82 5.70 -47.08
C ASN A 406 17.70 4.66 -45.96
N ALA A 407 17.97 5.06 -44.71
CA ALA A 407 17.92 4.16 -43.56
C ALA A 407 16.55 3.49 -43.39
N HIS A 408 16.57 2.18 -43.20
CA HIS A 408 15.40 1.37 -42.86
C HIS A 408 15.83 0.24 -41.93
N PRO A 409 14.90 -0.41 -41.18
CA PRO A 409 15.26 -1.39 -40.17
C PRO A 409 16.19 -2.49 -40.69
N TYR A 410 15.96 -2.98 -41.90
CA TYR A 410 16.72 -4.10 -42.50
C TYR A 410 18.01 -3.72 -43.23
N ASP A 411 18.40 -2.44 -43.26
CA ASP A 411 19.61 -2.00 -43.95
C ASP A 411 20.85 -2.43 -43.16
N GLU A 412 21.89 -2.90 -43.86
CA GLU A 412 23.08 -3.47 -43.21
C GLU A 412 23.81 -2.45 -42.32
N ASN A 413 23.91 -1.20 -42.76
CA ASN A 413 24.54 -0.13 -41.96
C ASN A 413 23.70 0.22 -40.73
N THR A 414 22.38 0.22 -40.89
CA THR A 414 21.41 0.44 -39.82
C THR A 414 21.47 -0.69 -38.79
N GLN A 415 21.55 -1.93 -39.24
CA GLN A 415 21.76 -3.11 -38.39
C GLN A 415 23.09 -3.05 -37.63
N ASN A 416 24.17 -2.61 -38.29
CA ASN A 416 25.47 -2.43 -37.63
C ASN A 416 25.44 -1.37 -36.53
N ILE A 417 24.63 -0.32 -36.68
CA ILE A 417 24.39 0.65 -35.59
C ILE A 417 23.68 -0.05 -34.43
N PHE A 418 22.60 -0.79 -34.72
CA PHE A 418 21.82 -1.46 -33.68
C PHE A 418 22.60 -2.52 -32.92
N LYS A 419 23.59 -3.19 -33.52
CA LYS A 419 24.46 -4.19 -32.85
C LYS A 419 25.16 -3.63 -31.60
N ASN A 420 25.35 -2.31 -31.50
CA ASN A 420 25.92 -1.68 -30.30
C ASN A 420 24.94 -1.58 -29.12
N TYR A 421 23.65 -1.79 -29.40
CA TYR A 421 22.54 -1.64 -28.48
C TYR A 421 21.71 -2.93 -28.34
N PRO A 422 22.29 -4.12 -28.09
CA PRO A 422 21.52 -5.35 -28.02
C PRO A 422 20.57 -5.33 -26.82
N ILE A 423 19.36 -5.87 -26.98
CA ILE A 423 18.46 -6.16 -25.87
C ILE A 423 18.87 -7.50 -25.26
N LYS A 424 19.26 -7.51 -23.98
CA LYS A 424 19.63 -8.76 -23.31
C LYS A 424 18.43 -9.35 -22.60
N LEU A 425 18.23 -10.64 -22.78
CA LEU A 425 17.18 -11.43 -22.15
C LEU A 425 17.83 -12.52 -21.32
N SER A 426 17.36 -12.72 -20.09
CA SER A 426 17.87 -13.79 -19.24
C SER A 426 16.76 -14.45 -18.45
N PHE A 427 16.87 -15.77 -18.35
CA PHE A 427 16.10 -16.60 -17.43
C PHE A 427 17.11 -17.36 -16.57
N GLU A 428 17.12 -17.06 -15.27
CA GLU A 428 18.10 -17.61 -14.32
C GLU A 428 17.37 -18.23 -13.15
N ARG A 429 17.75 -19.47 -12.79
CA ARG A 429 17.25 -20.10 -11.57
C ARG A 429 18.00 -19.49 -10.39
N LEU A 430 17.27 -18.83 -9.49
CA LEU A 430 17.83 -18.20 -8.30
C LEU A 430 18.12 -19.25 -7.24
N GLU A 431 17.09 -20.00 -6.85
CA GLU A 431 17.17 -21.00 -5.80
C GLU A 431 16.07 -22.06 -5.94
N ILE A 432 16.31 -23.18 -5.28
CA ILE A 432 15.31 -24.24 -5.08
C ILE A 432 14.60 -23.94 -3.77
N ILE A 433 13.27 -24.06 -3.75
CA ILE A 433 12.49 -23.83 -2.53
C ILE A 433 12.52 -25.12 -1.71
N ASP A 434 13.14 -25.06 -0.53
CA ASP A 434 13.18 -26.18 0.42
C ASP A 434 11.77 -26.61 0.82
N ASP A 435 11.58 -27.93 0.98
CA ASP A 435 10.28 -28.57 1.28
C ASP A 435 9.15 -28.26 0.28
N SER A 436 9.49 -27.83 -0.94
CA SER A 436 8.55 -27.63 -2.05
C SER A 436 9.03 -28.23 -3.37
N ASP A 437 8.08 -28.58 -4.25
CA ASP A 437 8.34 -28.97 -5.64
C ASP A 437 8.55 -27.75 -6.57
N ASP A 438 8.96 -26.59 -6.03
CA ASP A 438 9.05 -25.32 -6.75
C ASP A 438 10.48 -24.77 -6.78
N ALA A 439 10.79 -23.98 -7.81
CA ALA A 439 12.02 -23.20 -7.94
C ALA A 439 11.70 -21.73 -8.20
N TRP A 440 12.53 -20.85 -7.64
CA TRP A 440 12.52 -19.44 -7.98
C TRP A 440 13.36 -19.17 -9.22
N TRP A 441 12.74 -18.53 -10.20
CA TRP A 441 13.37 -18.07 -11.42
C TRP A 441 13.30 -16.55 -11.51
N GLU A 442 14.33 -15.91 -12.07
CA GLU A 442 14.34 -14.51 -12.43
C GLU A 442 14.29 -14.40 -13.95
N PHE A 443 13.29 -13.69 -14.46
CA PHE A 443 13.30 -13.17 -15.82
C PHE A 443 13.78 -11.73 -15.81
N LYS A 444 14.79 -11.42 -16.64
CA LYS A 444 15.39 -10.11 -16.72
C LYS A 444 15.56 -9.64 -18.17
N ILE A 445 15.15 -8.39 -18.41
CA ILE A 445 15.33 -7.67 -19.67
C ILE A 445 16.25 -6.49 -19.40
N GLU A 446 17.34 -6.38 -20.15
CA GLU A 446 18.23 -5.22 -20.12
C GLU A 446 18.24 -4.54 -21.48
N ASP A 447 17.91 -3.26 -21.48
CA ASP A 447 18.03 -2.39 -22.64
C ASP A 447 19.11 -1.33 -22.43
N LYS A 448 19.70 -0.90 -23.54
CA LYS A 448 20.57 0.28 -23.59
C LYS A 448 19.77 1.48 -24.06
N GLY A 449 18.55 1.67 -23.56
CA GLY A 449 17.65 2.75 -23.96
C GLY A 449 17.85 4.06 -23.21
N THR A 450 16.85 4.93 -23.28
CA THR A 450 16.91 6.28 -22.69
C THR A 450 16.94 6.29 -21.16
N GLY A 451 16.63 5.16 -20.51
CA GLY A 451 16.29 5.10 -19.10
C GLY A 451 14.99 5.85 -18.76
N ILE A 452 14.64 5.86 -17.48
CA ILE A 452 13.42 6.47 -16.93
C ILE A 452 13.82 7.55 -15.93
N SER A 453 13.41 8.80 -16.18
CA SER A 453 13.60 9.91 -15.24
C SER A 453 12.47 10.00 -14.21
N LEU A 454 12.65 10.79 -13.14
CA LEU A 454 11.55 11.12 -12.21
C LEU A 454 10.37 11.79 -12.92
N GLN A 455 10.62 12.56 -13.98
CA GLN A 455 9.56 13.18 -14.76
C GLN A 455 8.77 12.12 -15.56
N ASP A 456 9.45 11.11 -16.11
CA ASP A 456 8.78 9.98 -16.78
C ASP A 456 7.90 9.21 -15.80
N LEU A 457 8.37 8.97 -14.58
CA LEU A 457 7.61 8.27 -13.54
C LEU A 457 6.31 8.99 -13.17
N LYS A 458 6.29 10.33 -13.18
CA LYS A 458 5.04 11.09 -12.95
C LYS A 458 3.95 10.70 -13.93
N TYR A 459 4.30 10.46 -15.20
CA TYR A 459 3.36 10.03 -16.24
C TYR A 459 3.06 8.54 -16.18
N MET A 460 3.97 7.70 -15.68
CA MET A 460 3.76 6.25 -15.54
C MET A 460 2.77 5.88 -14.44
N GLN A 461 2.48 6.78 -13.48
CA GLN A 461 1.52 6.52 -12.40
C GLN A 461 0.10 6.15 -12.87
N LYS A 462 -0.28 6.59 -14.08
CA LYS A 462 -1.61 6.37 -14.66
C LYS A 462 -1.51 5.53 -15.92
N VAL A 463 -2.47 4.63 -16.10
CA VAL A 463 -2.67 3.89 -17.36
C VAL A 463 -2.69 4.87 -18.54
N ALA A 464 -1.96 4.52 -19.61
CA ALA A 464 -1.78 5.34 -20.81
C ALA A 464 -1.14 6.74 -20.59
N GLY A 465 -0.66 7.06 -19.38
CA GLY A 465 -0.17 8.40 -19.02
C GLY A 465 1.07 8.83 -19.79
N SER A 466 1.91 7.90 -20.26
CA SER A 466 3.09 8.18 -21.09
C SER A 466 2.78 8.91 -22.40
N SER A 467 1.56 8.75 -22.94
CA SER A 467 1.10 9.50 -24.12
C SER A 467 0.98 11.01 -23.85
N LYS A 468 0.80 11.40 -22.58
CA LYS A 468 0.68 12.80 -22.14
C LYS A 468 2.03 13.47 -21.87
N ASN A 469 3.15 12.74 -21.97
CA ASN A 469 4.49 13.33 -21.88
C ASN A 469 4.81 14.08 -23.18
N ILE A 470 4.55 15.38 -23.19
CA ILE A 470 4.70 16.26 -24.37
C ILE A 470 6.13 16.24 -24.91
N GLU A 471 7.15 16.19 -24.04
CA GLU A 471 8.55 16.18 -24.48
C GLU A 471 8.89 14.89 -25.22
N LYS A 472 8.48 13.75 -24.68
CA LYS A 472 8.62 12.45 -25.34
C LYS A 472 7.89 12.42 -26.68
N GLN A 473 6.67 12.97 -26.75
CA GLN A 473 5.89 13.04 -28.00
C GLN A 473 6.55 13.94 -29.05
N LYS A 474 7.19 15.06 -28.66
CA LYS A 474 7.95 15.91 -29.58
C LYS A 474 9.11 15.16 -30.23
N ILE A 475 9.81 14.31 -29.48
CA ILE A 475 10.89 13.47 -30.01
C ILE A 475 10.29 12.44 -30.99
N ILE A 476 9.27 11.69 -30.56
CA ILE A 476 8.61 10.66 -31.38
C ILE A 476 8.08 11.22 -32.70
N ASN A 477 7.51 12.42 -32.69
CA ASN A 477 6.98 13.05 -33.90
C ASN A 477 8.04 13.44 -34.93
N LYS A 478 9.29 13.64 -34.50
CA LYS A 478 10.43 13.89 -35.39
C LYS A 478 11.05 12.60 -35.94
N MET A 479 10.83 11.47 -35.28
CA MET A 479 11.37 10.17 -35.71
C MET A 479 10.77 9.72 -37.05
N PRO A 480 11.55 9.03 -37.90
CA PRO A 480 11.07 8.31 -39.07
C PRO A 480 9.97 7.33 -38.65
N LYS A 481 8.94 7.16 -39.50
CA LYS A 481 7.78 6.31 -39.18
C LYS A 481 8.15 4.88 -38.75
N TRP A 482 9.23 4.34 -39.29
CA TRP A 482 9.71 3.00 -38.96
C TRP A 482 10.39 2.89 -37.58
N MET A 483 10.90 4.00 -37.02
CA MET A 483 11.52 4.05 -35.69
C MET A 483 10.53 4.40 -34.58
N ARG A 484 9.34 4.91 -34.92
CA ARG A 484 8.38 5.38 -33.93
C ARG A 484 7.96 4.22 -33.02
N PRO A 485 7.96 4.41 -31.69
CA PRO A 485 7.48 3.43 -30.73
C PRO A 485 6.10 2.88 -31.10
N SER A 486 5.89 1.58 -30.87
CA SER A 486 4.63 0.91 -31.18
C SER A 486 3.65 0.88 -29.99
N GLY A 487 4.14 1.14 -28.77
CA GLY A 487 3.33 1.16 -27.54
C GLY A 487 2.43 2.39 -27.41
N GLN A 488 1.18 2.30 -27.86
CA GLN A 488 0.21 3.41 -27.79
C GLN A 488 -0.69 3.38 -26.53
N PHE A 489 -0.85 2.21 -25.90
CA PHE A 489 -1.85 2.00 -24.83
C PHE A 489 -1.30 2.12 -23.40
N GLY A 490 0.01 1.97 -23.18
CA GLY A 490 0.62 2.12 -21.84
C GLY A 490 0.16 1.11 -20.78
N ILE A 491 -0.37 -0.05 -21.21
CA ILE A 491 -0.83 -1.14 -20.34
C ILE A 491 0.17 -2.29 -20.19
N GLY A 492 1.22 -2.36 -21.02
CA GLY A 492 2.15 -3.49 -21.05
C GLY A 492 2.92 -3.76 -19.76
N LEU A 493 3.17 -2.73 -18.94
CA LEU A 493 3.78 -2.90 -17.62
C LEU A 493 2.77 -3.42 -16.58
N HIS A 494 1.47 -3.13 -16.76
CA HIS A 494 0.42 -3.62 -15.87
C HIS A 494 0.17 -5.11 -16.05
N SER A 495 0.24 -5.61 -17.30
CA SER A 495 0.04 -7.03 -17.59
C SER A 495 1.16 -7.92 -17.02
N ALA A 496 2.34 -7.38 -16.71
CA ALA A 496 3.40 -8.12 -16.02
C ALA A 496 2.97 -8.67 -14.66
N PHE A 497 2.06 -8.01 -13.95
CA PHE A 497 1.53 -8.53 -12.68
C PHE A 497 0.70 -9.82 -12.85
N LEU A 498 0.22 -10.14 -14.06
CA LEU A 498 -0.43 -11.42 -14.34
C LEU A 498 0.53 -12.61 -14.26
N LEU A 499 1.80 -12.40 -14.59
CA LEU A 499 2.85 -13.41 -14.40
C LEU A 499 3.16 -13.66 -12.92
N LEU A 500 2.76 -12.72 -12.04
CA LEU A 500 3.04 -12.75 -10.61
C LEU A 500 1.81 -13.14 -9.78
N LYS A 501 0.63 -13.33 -10.40
CA LYS A 501 -0.66 -13.47 -9.69
C LYS A 501 -0.74 -14.64 -8.72
N GLU A 502 0.03 -15.70 -8.96
CA GLU A 502 0.06 -16.92 -8.14
C GLU A 502 1.10 -16.86 -7.00
N LEU A 503 1.85 -15.77 -6.91
CA LEU A 503 2.85 -15.56 -5.87
C LEU A 503 2.22 -14.99 -4.60
N ASN A 504 2.95 -15.14 -3.49
CA ASN A 504 2.64 -14.46 -2.23
C ASN A 504 2.69 -12.94 -2.42
N GLU A 505 1.90 -12.18 -1.64
CA GLU A 505 1.73 -10.73 -1.82
C GLU A 505 3.05 -9.95 -1.83
N ASP A 506 4.03 -10.35 -1.02
CA ASP A 506 5.35 -9.71 -0.92
C ASP A 506 6.24 -9.94 -2.16
N ASP A 507 5.99 -11.01 -2.90
CA ASP A 507 6.70 -11.37 -4.13
C ASP A 507 6.00 -10.84 -5.40
N GLN A 508 4.77 -10.31 -5.28
CA GLN A 508 4.04 -9.66 -6.38
C GLN A 508 4.57 -8.26 -6.70
N LYS A 509 5.86 -8.17 -7.04
CA LYS A 509 6.54 -6.92 -7.34
C LYS A 509 7.42 -7.00 -8.59
N ILE A 510 7.52 -5.88 -9.29
CA ILE A 510 8.40 -5.67 -10.44
C ILE A 510 9.55 -4.77 -9.99
N THR A 511 10.79 -5.20 -10.22
CA THR A 511 11.96 -4.37 -9.91
C THR A 511 12.53 -3.78 -11.20
N ILE A 512 12.74 -2.47 -11.22
CA ILE A 512 13.33 -1.74 -12.33
C ILE A 512 14.58 -1.02 -11.83
N ILE A 513 15.72 -1.22 -12.48
CA ILE A 513 16.94 -0.43 -12.26
C ILE A 513 17.17 0.35 -13.54
N THR A 514 17.23 1.68 -13.46
CA THR A 514 17.24 2.52 -14.67
C THR A 514 18.18 3.70 -14.51
N THR A 515 18.94 3.98 -15.58
CA THR A 515 19.87 5.11 -15.65
C THR A 515 19.46 5.99 -16.82
N ASN A 516 19.05 7.22 -16.53
CA ASN A 516 18.54 8.11 -17.55
C ASN A 516 19.67 8.68 -18.43
N SER A 517 19.44 8.73 -19.74
CA SER A 517 20.42 9.14 -20.76
C SER A 517 20.69 10.66 -20.84
N ILE A 518 19.94 11.47 -20.10
CA ILE A 518 20.06 12.93 -20.07
C ILE A 518 20.79 13.37 -18.81
N ASP A 519 20.29 12.98 -17.63
CA ASP A 519 20.85 13.41 -16.34
C ASP A 519 21.81 12.38 -15.72
N TYR A 520 21.91 11.17 -16.28
CA TYR A 520 22.73 10.05 -15.78
C TYR A 520 22.45 9.62 -14.34
N LYS A 521 21.29 10.04 -13.80
CA LYS A 521 20.83 9.58 -12.50
C LYS A 521 20.32 8.15 -12.62
N THR A 522 20.63 7.35 -11.59
CA THR A 522 20.24 5.96 -11.51
C THR A 522 19.22 5.76 -10.40
N TYR A 523 18.11 5.10 -10.73
CA TYR A 523 17.06 4.79 -9.78
C TYR A 523 16.78 3.30 -9.74
N LYS A 524 16.59 2.77 -8.53
CA LYS A 524 15.94 1.49 -8.29
C LYS A 524 14.47 1.75 -7.96
N ILE A 525 13.57 1.08 -8.65
CA ILE A 525 12.14 1.27 -8.56
C ILE A 525 11.48 -0.08 -8.31
N GLU A 526 10.75 -0.21 -7.20
CA GLU A 526 9.95 -1.40 -6.88
C GLU A 526 8.47 -1.07 -7.07
N LEU A 527 7.85 -1.64 -8.10
CA LEU A 527 6.42 -1.47 -8.37
C LEU A 527 5.66 -2.63 -7.73
N ASN A 528 4.75 -2.34 -6.81
CA ASN A 528 3.91 -3.37 -6.18
C ASN A 528 2.60 -3.54 -6.95
N SER A 529 2.06 -4.75 -6.87
CA SER A 529 0.75 -5.05 -7.45
C SER A 529 -0.33 -4.11 -6.89
N PRO A 530 -1.15 -3.47 -7.74
CA PRO A 530 -2.31 -2.70 -7.28
C PRO A 530 -3.38 -3.53 -6.58
N LEU A 531 -3.28 -4.86 -6.65
CA LEU A 531 -4.24 -5.82 -6.13
C LEU A 531 -3.87 -6.40 -4.76
N ASN A 532 -2.68 -6.08 -4.22
CA ASN A 532 -2.22 -6.57 -2.92
C ASN A 532 -2.40 -5.51 -1.81
N SER A 533 -2.03 -5.86 -0.57
CA SER A 533 -2.05 -4.96 0.60
C SER A 533 -1.31 -3.63 0.42
N LYS A 534 -0.27 -3.59 -0.44
CA LYS A 534 0.50 -2.37 -0.77
C LYS A 534 -0.20 -1.47 -1.79
N LYS A 535 -1.39 -1.85 -2.27
CA LYS A 535 -2.32 -1.02 -3.07
C LYS A 535 -1.67 -0.30 -4.25
N GLY A 536 -0.63 -0.87 -4.85
CA GLY A 536 0.07 -0.29 -5.99
C GLY A 536 1.07 0.81 -5.66
N TYR A 537 1.46 1.00 -4.40
CA TYR A 537 2.54 1.94 -4.08
C TYR A 537 3.88 1.49 -4.68
N CYS A 538 4.70 2.46 -5.09
CA CYS A 538 5.97 2.23 -5.76
C CYS A 538 7.12 2.88 -5.04
N PHE A 539 8.16 2.08 -4.79
CA PHE A 539 9.31 2.53 -4.02
C PHE A 539 10.47 2.95 -4.91
N ILE A 540 10.99 4.16 -4.70
CA ILE A 540 12.07 4.73 -5.53
C ILE A 540 13.28 5.05 -4.66
N GLU A 541 14.44 4.56 -5.07
CA GLU A 541 15.73 4.80 -4.42
C GLU A 541 16.74 5.34 -5.45
N GLU A 542 17.39 6.46 -5.14
CA GLU A 542 18.48 6.99 -5.98
C GLU A 542 19.80 6.28 -5.63
N ILE A 543 20.40 5.64 -6.64
CA ILE A 543 21.70 4.97 -6.52
C ILE A 543 22.79 5.96 -6.95
N LYS A 544 23.68 6.32 -6.02
CA LYS A 544 24.73 7.34 -6.22
C LYS A 544 25.89 6.89 -7.10
N GLU A 545 26.18 5.59 -7.14
CA GLU A 545 27.23 5.01 -7.99
C GLU A 545 26.59 4.50 -9.28
N SER A 546 26.88 5.14 -10.42
CA SER A 546 26.41 4.68 -11.73
C SER A 546 27.57 4.23 -12.61
N ASN A 547 27.36 3.12 -13.34
CA ASN A 547 28.34 2.54 -14.26
C ASN A 547 28.45 3.31 -15.59
N GLY A 548 27.93 4.54 -15.68
CA GLY A 548 28.04 5.42 -16.86
C GLY A 548 27.16 5.08 -18.06
N ASP A 549 26.66 3.85 -18.18
CA ASP A 549 25.77 3.45 -19.28
C ASP A 549 24.29 3.69 -18.94
N SER A 550 23.58 4.40 -19.84
CA SER A 550 22.13 4.59 -19.75
C SER A 550 21.35 3.37 -20.25
N GLY A 551 20.16 3.18 -19.72
CA GLY A 551 19.32 2.03 -20.04
C GLY A 551 18.39 1.65 -18.89
N THR A 552 17.69 0.54 -19.07
CA THR A 552 16.81 -0.02 -18.04
C THR A 552 16.99 -1.53 -17.92
N THR A 553 17.04 -2.01 -16.70
CA THR A 553 16.98 -3.43 -16.32
C THR A 553 15.65 -3.68 -15.62
N LEU A 554 14.77 -4.47 -16.23
CA LEU A 554 13.52 -4.93 -15.62
C LEU A 554 13.70 -6.37 -15.13
N LYS A 555 13.27 -6.65 -13.89
CA LYS A 555 13.35 -7.97 -13.26
C LYS A 555 11.98 -8.42 -12.74
N LEU A 556 11.64 -9.67 -13.04
CA LEU A 556 10.46 -10.38 -12.55
C LEU A 556 10.88 -11.68 -11.88
N LYS A 557 10.40 -11.92 -10.65
CA LYS A 557 10.54 -13.23 -10.00
C LYS A 557 9.36 -14.12 -10.38
N LEU A 558 9.65 -15.35 -10.76
CA LEU A 558 8.67 -16.35 -11.19
C LEU A 558 8.84 -17.60 -10.33
N LYS A 559 7.73 -18.22 -9.97
CA LYS A 559 7.71 -19.50 -9.25
C LYS A 559 7.30 -20.60 -10.21
N ILE A 560 8.18 -21.58 -10.42
CA ILE A 560 7.99 -22.62 -11.43
C ILE A 560 8.17 -24.00 -10.80
N LYS A 561 7.25 -24.92 -11.12
CA LYS A 561 7.32 -26.30 -10.63
C LYS A 561 8.52 -27.03 -11.22
N ARG A 562 9.23 -27.76 -10.36
CA ARG A 562 10.37 -28.63 -10.68
C ARG A 562 9.96 -30.05 -11.02
N ARG A 563 8.74 -30.45 -10.65
CA ARG A 563 8.17 -31.76 -10.96
C ARG A 563 6.85 -31.64 -11.71
N ALA A 564 6.74 -32.39 -12.79
CA ALA A 564 5.50 -32.50 -13.56
C ALA A 564 4.48 -33.34 -12.81
N ARG A 565 3.23 -32.89 -12.71
CA ARG A 565 2.10 -33.74 -12.24
C ARG A 565 1.46 -34.54 -13.37
N SER A 566 1.70 -34.15 -14.61
CA SER A 566 1.29 -34.84 -15.82
C SER A 566 2.26 -34.52 -16.96
N TYR A 567 2.48 -35.48 -17.86
CA TYR A 567 3.32 -35.30 -19.03
C TYR A 567 2.42 -35.18 -20.26
N SER A 568 2.50 -34.05 -20.95
CA SER A 568 1.93 -33.85 -22.28
C SER A 568 3.05 -33.76 -23.31
N PHE A 569 2.79 -34.23 -24.53
CA PHE A 569 3.76 -34.17 -25.61
C PHE A 569 4.03 -32.70 -25.96
N ASN A 570 5.25 -32.22 -25.72
CA ASN A 570 5.66 -30.86 -26.04
C ASN A 570 6.33 -30.81 -27.40
N HIS A 571 5.81 -29.97 -28.31
CA HIS A 571 6.36 -29.83 -29.65
C HIS A 571 7.67 -29.04 -29.72
N SER A 572 8.03 -28.31 -28.64
CA SER A 572 9.22 -27.47 -28.57
C SER A 572 10.51 -28.24 -28.90
N LYS A 573 11.30 -27.70 -29.82
CA LYS A 573 12.60 -28.26 -30.21
C LYS A 573 13.64 -28.10 -29.11
N LEU A 574 13.63 -26.95 -28.41
CA LEU A 574 14.53 -26.68 -27.29
C LEU A 574 14.21 -27.60 -26.11
N TYR A 575 12.93 -27.83 -25.82
CA TYR A 575 12.47 -28.85 -24.88
C TYR A 575 13.04 -30.22 -25.26
N LYS A 576 12.84 -30.67 -26.51
CA LYS A 576 13.28 -32.00 -26.97
C LYS A 576 14.79 -32.18 -26.90
N PHE A 577 15.56 -31.14 -27.24
CA PHE A 577 17.02 -31.14 -27.16
C PHE A 577 17.52 -31.28 -25.72
N LEU A 578 16.88 -30.61 -24.77
CA LEU A 578 17.23 -30.76 -23.36
C LEU A 578 16.78 -32.11 -22.81
N TYR A 579 15.60 -32.57 -23.21
CA TYR A 579 15.05 -33.86 -22.80
C TYR A 579 15.89 -35.03 -23.32
N SER A 580 16.42 -34.97 -24.54
CA SER A 580 17.25 -36.06 -25.09
C SER A 580 18.57 -36.27 -24.35
N ASN A 581 19.04 -35.25 -23.64
CA ASN A 581 20.27 -35.27 -22.86
C ASN A 581 20.02 -35.40 -21.34
N HIS A 582 18.76 -35.59 -20.94
CA HIS A 582 18.34 -35.62 -19.55
C HIS A 582 18.15 -37.05 -19.05
N ASP A 583 18.69 -37.33 -17.85
CA ASP A 583 18.37 -38.54 -17.10
C ASP A 583 17.31 -38.21 -16.04
N PRO A 584 16.03 -38.58 -16.25
CA PRO A 584 14.94 -38.26 -15.33
C PRO A 584 15.06 -38.96 -13.96
N ILE A 585 15.96 -39.94 -13.81
CA ILE A 585 16.23 -40.62 -12.53
C ILE A 585 17.25 -39.83 -11.70
N ARG A 586 18.12 -39.04 -12.34
CA ARG A 586 19.25 -38.36 -11.70
C ARG A 586 19.05 -36.86 -11.53
N GLU A 587 18.21 -36.26 -12.38
CA GLU A 587 18.07 -34.81 -12.45
C GLU A 587 16.58 -34.42 -12.42
N GLU A 588 16.28 -33.34 -11.69
CA GLU A 588 14.95 -32.72 -11.71
C GLU A 588 15.02 -31.43 -12.51
N MET A 589 14.46 -31.45 -13.73
CA MET A 589 14.59 -30.35 -14.70
C MET A 589 13.26 -29.88 -15.30
N PHE A 590 12.11 -30.19 -14.69
CA PHE A 590 10.82 -29.78 -15.27
C PHE A 590 10.69 -28.25 -15.38
N ASP A 591 11.21 -27.54 -14.40
CA ASP A 591 11.29 -26.07 -14.39
C ASP A 591 12.12 -25.55 -15.58
N VAL A 592 13.29 -26.15 -15.83
CA VAL A 592 14.15 -25.85 -16.98
C VAL A 592 13.43 -26.12 -18.29
N PHE A 593 12.68 -27.21 -18.38
CA PHE A 593 11.90 -27.55 -19.58
C PHE A 593 10.75 -26.58 -19.84
N THR A 594 10.06 -26.12 -18.79
CA THR A 594 9.02 -25.09 -18.89
C THR A 594 9.63 -23.79 -19.39
N ILE A 595 10.76 -23.35 -18.82
CA ILE A 595 11.49 -22.17 -19.30
C ILE A 595 11.95 -22.33 -20.74
N ALA A 596 12.49 -23.50 -21.12
CA ALA A 596 12.91 -23.76 -22.49
C ALA A 596 11.75 -23.60 -23.49
N THR A 597 10.57 -24.11 -23.13
CA THR A 597 9.35 -23.96 -23.95
C THR A 597 8.95 -22.49 -24.07
N GLN A 598 9.01 -21.75 -22.95
CA GLN A 598 8.71 -20.32 -22.94
C GLN A 598 9.70 -19.51 -23.79
N ILE A 599 10.99 -19.82 -23.72
CA ILE A 599 12.04 -19.19 -24.53
C ILE A 599 11.81 -19.46 -26.02
N GLU A 600 11.45 -20.69 -26.40
CA GLU A 600 11.12 -21.01 -27.80
C GLU A 600 9.88 -20.25 -28.27
N ASN A 601 8.82 -20.18 -27.45
CA ASN A 601 7.64 -19.37 -27.75
C ASN A 601 7.98 -17.89 -27.93
N ILE A 602 8.81 -17.32 -27.06
CA ILE A 602 9.29 -15.94 -27.20
C ILE A 602 10.10 -15.80 -28.50
N LYS A 603 11.01 -16.75 -28.79
CA LYS A 603 11.82 -16.73 -30.01
C LYS A 603 10.95 -16.73 -31.27
N GLU A 604 10.00 -17.66 -31.39
CA GLU A 604 9.19 -17.85 -32.60
C GLU A 604 8.06 -16.81 -32.71
N LYS A 605 7.35 -16.52 -31.62
CA LYS A 605 6.16 -15.64 -31.67
C LYS A 605 6.51 -14.15 -31.55
N VAL A 606 7.62 -13.82 -30.89
CA VAL A 606 8.04 -12.44 -30.60
C VAL A 606 9.28 -12.08 -31.41
N LEU A 607 10.42 -12.72 -31.15
CA LEU A 607 11.73 -12.26 -31.63
C LEU A 607 11.99 -12.52 -33.12
N GLU A 608 11.37 -13.54 -33.72
CA GLU A 608 11.51 -13.84 -35.16
C GLU A 608 11.09 -12.66 -36.05
N LYS A 609 10.16 -11.83 -35.56
CA LYS A 609 9.63 -10.66 -36.27
C LYS A 609 10.32 -9.35 -35.89
N VAL A 610 11.25 -9.39 -34.94
CA VAL A 610 11.95 -8.22 -34.42
C VAL A 610 13.26 -8.03 -35.19
N CYS A 611 13.42 -6.87 -35.81
CA CYS A 611 14.63 -6.50 -36.57
C CYS A 611 15.72 -5.92 -35.68
N PHE A 612 15.57 -5.98 -34.36
CA PHE A 612 16.47 -5.37 -33.40
C PHE A 612 17.34 -6.46 -32.76
N PRO A 613 18.66 -6.27 -32.62
CA PRO A 613 19.54 -7.29 -32.08
C PRO A 613 19.17 -7.59 -30.63
N TYR A 614 19.15 -8.88 -30.32
CA TYR A 614 18.86 -9.40 -29.00
C TYR A 614 19.85 -10.51 -28.66
N GLU A 615 20.09 -10.71 -27.37
CA GLU A 615 20.99 -11.74 -26.88
C GLU A 615 20.38 -12.41 -25.65
N PHE A 616 20.38 -13.75 -25.62
CA PHE A 616 20.10 -14.47 -24.39
C PHE A 616 21.39 -14.61 -23.57
N ASN A 617 21.27 -14.75 -22.24
CA ASN A 617 22.42 -15.11 -21.40
C ASN A 617 23.09 -16.42 -21.88
N ASP A 618 24.39 -16.56 -21.60
CA ASP A 618 25.26 -17.57 -22.22
C ASP A 618 24.70 -19.00 -22.11
N PHE A 619 24.10 -19.33 -20.96
CA PHE A 619 23.49 -20.64 -20.72
C PHE A 619 22.42 -21.02 -21.76
N TRP A 620 21.55 -20.07 -22.09
CA TRP A 620 20.46 -20.28 -23.05
C TRP A 620 20.92 -20.06 -24.48
N LYS A 621 21.82 -19.11 -24.72
CA LYS A 621 22.40 -18.83 -26.04
C LYS A 621 23.01 -20.09 -26.67
N ILE A 622 23.86 -20.79 -25.93
CA ILE A 622 24.50 -22.04 -26.40
C ILE A 622 23.45 -23.09 -26.81
N LYS A 623 22.37 -23.23 -26.03
CA LYS A 623 21.31 -24.22 -26.31
C LYS A 623 20.48 -23.82 -27.52
N ILE A 624 20.14 -22.54 -27.62
CA ILE A 624 19.38 -21.99 -28.75
C ILE A 624 20.19 -22.16 -30.05
N ASP A 625 21.49 -21.84 -30.04
CA ASP A 625 22.34 -21.92 -31.24
C ASP A 625 22.51 -23.37 -31.74
N ASN A 626 22.52 -24.35 -30.83
CA ASN A 626 22.55 -25.77 -31.19
C ASN A 626 21.23 -26.26 -31.84
N VAL A 627 20.09 -25.77 -31.36
CA VAL A 627 18.76 -26.21 -31.83
C VAL A 627 18.29 -25.43 -33.05
N PHE A 628 18.64 -24.15 -33.09
CA PHE A 628 18.27 -23.19 -34.11
C PHE A 628 19.55 -22.54 -34.65
N PRO A 629 20.36 -23.26 -35.46
CA PRO A 629 21.57 -22.70 -36.03
C PRO A 629 21.25 -21.40 -36.76
N LEU A 630 22.12 -20.40 -36.60
CA LEU A 630 22.01 -19.08 -37.21
C LEU A 630 21.71 -19.22 -38.70
N ARG A 631 20.46 -18.98 -39.07
CA ARG A 631 20.13 -18.65 -40.45
C ARG A 631 20.56 -17.21 -40.61
N GLU A 632 21.52 -16.93 -41.50
CA GLU A 632 21.65 -15.59 -42.04
C GLU A 632 20.25 -15.19 -42.50
N ILE A 633 19.66 -14.19 -41.86
CA ILE A 633 18.50 -13.53 -42.43
C ILE A 633 19.04 -12.97 -43.74
N ASP A 634 18.66 -13.57 -44.87
CA ASP A 634 19.06 -13.11 -46.19
C ASP A 634 18.31 -11.80 -46.47
N LEU A 635 18.77 -10.73 -45.80
CA LEU A 635 18.26 -9.37 -45.91
C LEU A 635 18.31 -8.89 -47.37
N LYS A 636 19.11 -9.55 -48.22
CA LYS A 636 19.20 -9.29 -49.67
C LYS A 636 17.88 -9.52 -50.41
N ASN A 637 16.95 -10.31 -49.85
CA ASN A 637 15.65 -10.60 -50.47
C ASN A 637 14.48 -9.82 -49.84
N CYS A 638 14.75 -8.86 -48.95
CA CYS A 638 13.71 -8.08 -48.30
C CYS A 638 13.63 -6.66 -48.89
N ILE A 639 12.46 -6.30 -49.44
CA ILE A 639 12.21 -4.99 -50.07
C ILE A 639 11.43 -4.12 -49.09
N TRP A 640 12.00 -2.97 -48.73
CA TRP A 640 11.34 -1.96 -47.90
C TRP A 640 10.44 -1.05 -48.74
N VAL A 641 9.19 -0.88 -48.33
CA VAL A 641 8.25 0.05 -48.97
C VAL A 641 7.86 1.15 -47.99
N GLU A 642 8.60 2.25 -48.07
CA GLU A 642 8.51 3.42 -47.19
C GLU A 642 7.08 3.98 -47.06
N LYS A 643 6.33 4.03 -48.17
CA LYS A 643 4.95 4.55 -48.21
C LYS A 643 4.02 3.83 -47.23
N TYR A 644 4.21 2.52 -47.05
CA TYR A 644 3.35 1.67 -46.23
C TYR A 644 4.01 1.21 -44.93
N ASN A 645 5.29 1.53 -44.73
CA ASN A 645 6.07 1.09 -43.57
C ASN A 645 6.14 -0.46 -43.47
N LEU A 646 6.12 -1.12 -44.63
CA LEU A 646 6.09 -2.58 -44.79
C LEU A 646 7.38 -3.08 -45.42
N TYR A 647 7.76 -4.31 -45.10
CA TYR A 647 8.78 -5.03 -45.85
C TYR A 647 8.19 -6.29 -46.49
N PHE A 648 8.76 -6.67 -47.62
CA PHE A 648 8.41 -7.88 -48.36
C PHE A 648 9.65 -8.77 -48.45
N CYS A 649 9.64 -9.94 -47.83
CA CYS A 649 10.72 -10.91 -48.05
C CYS A 649 10.32 -11.93 -49.11
N ILE A 650 11.17 -12.08 -50.13
CA ILE A 650 10.99 -13.01 -51.24
C ILE A 650 11.66 -14.34 -50.87
N ASN A 651 10.86 -15.37 -50.55
CA ASN A 651 11.38 -16.70 -50.26
C ASN A 651 11.55 -17.50 -51.56
N ARG A 652 12.77 -17.92 -51.89
CA ARG A 652 13.06 -18.66 -53.15
C ARG A 652 12.55 -20.11 -53.16
N SER A 653 12.17 -20.67 -52.02
CA SER A 653 11.77 -22.10 -51.90
C SER A 653 10.27 -22.35 -52.06
N LEU A 654 9.43 -21.32 -51.87
CA LEU A 654 7.99 -21.33 -52.03
C LEU A 654 7.61 -19.90 -52.40
N ALA A 655 6.91 -19.68 -53.52
CA ALA A 655 6.40 -18.37 -53.90
C ALA A 655 5.33 -17.86 -52.90
N LYS A 656 5.77 -17.48 -51.70
CA LYS A 656 4.98 -16.86 -50.64
C LYS A 656 5.61 -15.51 -50.33
N VAL A 657 4.85 -14.46 -50.58
CA VAL A 657 5.16 -13.10 -50.16
C VAL A 657 4.73 -12.96 -48.70
N VAL A 658 5.70 -12.76 -47.79
CA VAL A 658 5.40 -12.47 -46.38
C VAL A 658 5.35 -10.95 -46.22
N ILE A 659 4.18 -10.44 -45.83
CA ILE A 659 3.97 -9.02 -45.52
C ILE A 659 4.03 -8.86 -44.00
N ALA A 660 4.94 -8.03 -43.52
CA ALA A 660 4.99 -7.66 -42.12
C ALA A 660 5.29 -6.16 -41.97
N SER A 661 4.66 -5.55 -40.97
CA SER A 661 4.93 -4.15 -40.65
C SER A 661 6.24 -4.03 -39.89
N SER A 662 6.93 -2.90 -40.08
CA SER A 662 8.12 -2.53 -39.28
C SER A 662 7.88 -2.43 -37.78
N SER A 663 6.61 -2.42 -37.34
CA SER A 663 6.24 -2.46 -35.93
C SER A 663 6.14 -3.88 -35.35
N GLY A 664 6.63 -4.92 -36.03
CA GLY A 664 6.66 -6.29 -35.49
C GLY A 664 5.29 -6.93 -35.22
N LEU A 665 4.19 -6.29 -35.62
CA LEU A 665 2.83 -6.78 -35.41
C LEU A 665 2.22 -7.28 -36.72
N PRO A 666 1.55 -8.44 -36.76
CA PRO A 666 0.46 -8.60 -37.70
C PRO A 666 -0.60 -7.58 -37.31
N VAL A 667 -0.96 -6.70 -38.26
CA VAL A 667 -2.01 -5.70 -38.11
C VAL A 667 -3.34 -6.44 -37.82
N GLN A 668 -3.72 -6.59 -36.56
CA GLN A 668 -5.12 -6.65 -36.15
C GLN A 668 -5.54 -5.22 -35.80
N ARG A 669 -5.91 -4.45 -36.82
CA ARG A 669 -6.96 -3.44 -36.63
C ARG A 669 -8.27 -4.22 -36.61
N LEU A 670 -8.83 -4.43 -35.42
CA LEU A 670 -10.24 -4.74 -35.29
C LEU A 670 -11.03 -3.50 -35.73
N SER A 671 -11.77 -3.63 -36.82
CA SER A 671 -13.18 -3.25 -36.79
C SER A 671 -13.93 -4.26 -35.94
#